data_AF-A0A2E5JHH0-F1
#
_entry.id   AF-A0A2E5JHH0-F1
#
_cell.length_a   1.000
_cell.length_b   1.000
_cell.length_c   1.000
_cell.angle_alpha   90.00
_cell.angle_beta   90.00
_cell.angle_gamma   90.00
#
_symmetry.space_group_name_H-M   'P 1'
#
loop_
_entity.id
_entity.type
_entity.pdbx_description
1 polymer ?
#
loop_
_entity_poly.entity_id
_entity_poly.type
_entity_poly.pdbx_seq_one_letter_code
_entity_poly.pdbx_strand_id
1 'polypeptide(L)'
;MLRVLSIVLLALTSLSLDAACISKRDTLQKLRKEKNQLVEKNEALTILLSGNWNKDDASTLFQTTLGAKDEQKLRSDELSKVLFISPYRAANHSELYECLDKYSMTSLAEELSSLSYDVDKKRYYFLTLPETVQSILLNSKKPVGPTYEDIQVLQNRIFEVMQTKPVLAEQEVQLLRDIILRIQSNLVASSTIKELSGDLKEKYPSQYAFIRANQLWRKLVDDTFLTLRAPAINFPEEHESPEREEELKKQAELWLQKGIERHYLILVKAGRLRSELAAKIGKKQWDLSDWDDIKREVKIVPYRFTGIFYSKIVDTKQKLRMGLSGIGPLVRDLFMLFLLILIPFALRRGFEKITAWLDGFRTSILHSRTSQPLWKGTAIWIQRLRPFLPWIFWYTALALGEDILDGTVIAELGLLFPYFKYFVIYRIFRRVVMLFLTNLSGHGGKSLSREIKLKATATAKAIGLFAFISFIILHAVESIVSRGLVYEILVTLIKFSSLVLGWKWATAWCTETAAAFRGNLSGKFLTVFDKVDQKLPNFLKSIPWLIAALVTETLGFIKDLGSDFDLSKRLSAQVFKRQLESVEEFAEGDGTDGRLPKEYVDLFPKGVPEDTSILIEPVGGILQKIDTEIGEWKSGKSDEHSLAIYGDKGSGKSTALAQIALKHQDITVIAVDVPSKLLNREAVLKFFGNLLQADLSEGGRSLIELDRELKPTLLLLDETQNLFLSRVGGFEGYKTLLELIGTRTENVFWAASFNRYSWAFLNAVFGKNQHFRTVLRAQSWKDADIRELIMSRHQQGEYKLSFDAILQAVGSAKVEDAAAAIESKFFKLLWEQSGGNPRAAQELWLSSLSRKRGKTLRVGLPDDPELEILSDLSDDALFVYSALIRHENLSTNESIDVTDLPEGTVRYALRLGLENEFLSRSKDGRYRVIADSQRKLITHLRKRNFIYGG
;
A
#
# COMPACT_ATOMS: atom_id res chain seq x y z
N MET A 1 34.67 48.91 30.41
CA MET A 1 35.15 50.26 30.82
C MET A 1 36.67 50.22 30.94
N LEU A 2 37.40 49.98 29.85
CA LEU A 2 38.29 50.96 29.21
C LEU A 2 38.61 50.47 27.77
N ARG A 3 38.49 51.37 26.78
CA ARG A 3 38.61 51.19 25.31
C ARG A 3 37.33 50.87 24.50
N VAL A 4 36.20 51.26 25.08
CA VAL A 4 35.14 52.07 24.40
C VAL A 4 35.59 53.54 24.19
N LEU A 5 36.87 53.85 24.43
CA LEU A 5 37.45 55.21 24.37
C LEU A 5 38.39 55.46 23.16
N SER A 6 38.50 54.50 22.22
CA SER A 6 39.37 54.65 21.03
C SER A 6 38.58 54.91 19.73
N ILE A 7 37.28 55.13 19.83
CA ILE A 7 36.36 55.38 18.69
C ILE A 7 35.94 56.86 18.59
N VAL A 8 36.31 57.74 19.54
CA VAL A 8 35.76 59.12 19.58
C VAL A 8 36.83 60.23 19.52
N LEU A 9 38.12 59.92 19.46
CA LEU A 9 39.14 60.94 19.21
C LEU A 9 39.79 60.72 17.82
N LEU A 10 39.49 61.66 16.91
CA LEU A 10 40.11 61.89 15.59
C LEU A 10 39.53 61.08 14.43
N ALA A 11 38.24 61.23 14.10
CA ALA A 11 37.85 62.22 13.09
C ALA A 11 38.38 63.64 13.36
N LEU A 12 39.42 64.05 12.60
CA LEU A 12 39.70 65.39 12.07
C LEU A 12 41.15 65.45 11.55
N THR A 13 41.34 66.06 10.37
CA THR A 13 42.60 66.40 9.62
C THR A 13 43.15 65.27 8.71
N SER A 14 42.82 65.25 7.41
CA SER A 14 43.54 65.89 6.27
C SER A 14 45.04 65.52 6.24
N LEU A 15 45.58 64.80 5.25
CA LEU A 15 45.94 65.34 3.93
C LEU A 15 46.32 64.21 2.95
N SER A 16 46.07 64.47 1.68
CA SER A 16 46.61 63.88 0.43
C SER A 16 47.97 63.19 0.49
N LEU A 17 48.14 62.11 -0.31
CA LEU A 17 49.35 61.93 -1.13
C LEU A 17 49.11 60.90 -2.26
N ASP A 18 49.17 61.41 -3.48
CA ASP A 18 49.39 60.71 -4.73
C ASP A 18 50.58 59.75 -4.64
N ALA A 19 50.47 58.56 -5.21
CA ALA A 19 51.63 57.69 -5.46
C ALA A 19 51.54 57.04 -6.84
N ALA A 20 51.96 57.83 -7.82
CA ALA A 20 52.29 57.41 -9.18
C ALA A 20 53.35 56.31 -9.20
N CYS A 21 53.13 55.27 -10.02
CA CYS A 21 54.11 54.29 -10.52
C CYS A 21 55.15 53.72 -9.51
N ILE A 22 54.79 52.64 -8.81
CA ILE A 22 55.63 52.01 -7.78
C ILE A 22 56.71 51.07 -8.35
N SER A 23 56.51 50.44 -9.53
CA SER A 23 57.49 49.52 -10.15
C SER A 23 57.17 49.23 -11.62
N LYS A 24 58.19 49.22 -12.51
CA LYS A 24 58.03 48.84 -13.94
C LYS A 24 57.35 47.48 -14.12
N ARG A 25 57.56 46.53 -13.19
CA ARG A 25 57.01 45.17 -13.26
C ARG A 25 55.52 45.14 -12.92
N ASP A 26 55.09 45.88 -11.90
CA ASP A 26 53.68 45.99 -11.51
C ASP A 26 52.85 46.72 -12.56
N THR A 27 53.39 47.80 -13.13
CA THR A 27 52.72 48.54 -14.20
C THR A 27 52.50 47.64 -15.43
N LEU A 28 53.50 46.82 -15.79
CA LEU A 28 53.41 45.88 -16.92
C LEU A 28 52.41 44.74 -16.68
N GLN A 29 52.30 44.27 -15.44
CA GLN A 29 51.36 43.23 -15.06
C GLN A 29 49.91 43.74 -15.05
N LYS A 30 49.71 44.98 -14.59
CA LYS A 30 48.41 45.67 -14.61
C LYS A 30 47.94 45.94 -16.04
N LEU A 31 48.84 46.42 -16.91
CA LEU A 31 48.57 46.67 -18.33
C LEU A 31 48.24 45.39 -19.12
N ARG A 32 48.95 44.28 -18.87
CA ARG A 32 48.62 42.98 -19.51
C ARG A 32 47.27 42.44 -19.06
N LYS A 33 46.91 42.66 -17.80
CA LYS A 33 45.60 42.25 -17.26
C LYS A 33 44.46 43.04 -17.92
N GLU A 34 44.61 44.36 -18.06
CA GLU A 34 43.64 45.19 -18.77
C GLU A 34 43.53 44.85 -20.26
N LYS A 35 44.66 44.61 -20.95
CA LYS A 35 44.67 44.15 -22.36
C LYS A 35 43.87 42.86 -22.53
N ASN A 36 44.13 41.84 -21.69
CA ASN A 36 43.43 40.56 -21.78
C ASN A 36 41.94 40.68 -21.48
N GLN A 37 41.55 41.51 -20.50
CA GLN A 37 40.14 41.78 -20.21
C GLN A 37 39.41 42.48 -21.36
N LEU A 38 40.09 43.41 -22.04
CA LEU A 38 39.51 44.08 -23.22
C LEU A 38 39.35 43.13 -24.41
N VAL A 39 40.31 42.24 -24.65
CA VAL A 39 40.23 41.22 -25.71
C VAL A 39 39.09 40.23 -25.43
N GLU A 40 38.97 39.73 -24.20
CA GLU A 40 37.91 38.80 -23.79
C GLU A 40 36.52 39.44 -23.92
N LYS A 41 36.36 40.70 -23.50
CA LYS A 41 35.10 41.44 -23.67
C LYS A 41 34.76 41.66 -25.15
N ASN A 42 35.77 41.88 -26.01
CA ASN A 42 35.57 42.09 -27.45
C ASN A 42 35.16 40.80 -28.18
N GLU A 43 35.72 39.65 -27.82
CA GLU A 43 35.31 38.35 -28.36
C GLU A 43 33.87 38.00 -27.96
N ALA A 44 33.52 38.17 -26.69
CA ALA A 44 32.17 37.88 -26.19
C ALA A 44 31.11 38.79 -26.85
N LEU A 45 31.44 40.06 -27.10
CA LEU A 45 30.60 40.99 -27.84
C LEU A 45 30.47 40.63 -29.33
N THR A 46 31.52 40.07 -29.93
CA THR A 46 31.51 39.62 -31.34
C THR A 46 30.63 38.39 -31.53
N ILE A 47 30.64 37.46 -30.57
CA ILE A 47 29.71 36.31 -30.54
C ILE A 47 28.26 36.79 -30.43
N LEU A 48 28.00 37.76 -29.54
CA LEU A 48 26.67 38.35 -29.33
C LEU A 48 26.13 39.04 -30.59
N LEU A 49 26.99 39.74 -31.33
CA LEU A 49 26.63 40.40 -32.59
C LEU A 49 26.49 39.43 -33.78
N SER A 50 27.12 38.25 -33.72
CA SER A 50 27.04 37.22 -34.78
C SER A 50 25.78 36.33 -34.73
N GLY A 51 25.04 36.34 -33.61
CA GLY A 51 23.73 35.69 -33.47
C GLY A 51 23.74 34.16 -33.31
N ASN A 52 24.88 33.51 -33.09
CA ASN A 52 24.98 32.05 -33.04
C ASN A 52 24.82 31.51 -31.59
N TRP A 53 23.58 31.25 -31.14
CA TRP A 53 23.27 30.74 -29.79
C TRP A 53 22.88 29.26 -29.80
N ASN A 54 23.45 28.45 -28.90
CA ASN A 54 23.21 27.01 -28.82
C ASN A 54 21.87 26.67 -28.14
N LYS A 55 21.18 25.62 -28.60
CA LYS A 55 19.71 25.47 -28.51
C LYS A 55 19.11 24.80 -27.27
N ASP A 56 19.91 24.31 -26.33
CA ASP A 56 19.41 23.47 -25.24
C ASP A 56 19.58 24.13 -23.87
N ASP A 57 18.60 24.94 -23.45
CA ASP A 57 18.17 25.05 -22.04
C ASP A 57 17.03 26.06 -21.82
N ALA A 58 15.95 25.58 -21.19
CA ALA A 58 14.94 26.36 -20.44
C ALA A 58 14.27 27.59 -21.13
N SER A 59 14.12 27.58 -22.45
CA SER A 59 13.34 28.56 -23.22
C SER A 59 11.81 28.34 -23.16
N THR A 60 11.33 27.30 -22.46
CA THR A 60 9.91 26.96 -22.36
C THR A 60 9.13 27.76 -21.31
N LEU A 61 9.73 28.73 -20.61
CA LEU A 61 9.01 29.53 -19.62
C LEU A 61 8.46 30.87 -20.13
N PHE A 62 8.85 31.35 -21.32
CA PHE A 62 8.35 32.64 -21.86
C PHE A 62 8.33 32.71 -23.40
N GLN A 63 7.79 31.70 -24.09
CA GLN A 63 7.46 31.84 -25.52
C GLN A 63 5.97 32.15 -25.67
N THR A 64 5.67 33.42 -26.00
CA THR A 64 4.53 33.69 -26.89
C THR A 64 5.09 33.71 -28.31
N THR A 65 4.49 32.92 -29.17
CA THR A 65 4.92 32.64 -30.54
C THR A 65 4.81 33.87 -31.43
N LEU A 66 5.92 34.37 -31.98
CA LEU A 66 6.02 35.17 -33.22
C LEU A 66 7.50 35.15 -33.72
N GLY A 67 7.71 35.22 -35.04
CA GLY A 67 8.87 34.66 -35.75
C GLY A 67 10.23 35.36 -35.57
N ALA A 68 11.24 34.56 -35.24
CA ALA A 68 12.57 34.97 -34.75
C ALA A 68 13.58 35.55 -35.77
N LYS A 69 13.24 35.79 -37.04
CA LYS A 69 14.21 36.28 -38.05
C LYS A 69 14.05 37.74 -38.46
N ASP A 70 12.80 38.22 -38.56
CA ASP A 70 12.55 39.59 -39.01
C ASP A 70 12.75 40.62 -37.89
N GLU A 71 12.49 40.21 -36.64
CA GLU A 71 12.70 41.06 -35.46
C GLU A 71 14.18 41.28 -35.13
N GLN A 72 15.05 40.29 -35.38
CA GLN A 72 16.51 40.45 -35.24
C GLN A 72 17.08 41.47 -36.23
N LYS A 73 16.53 41.50 -37.46
CA LYS A 73 16.93 42.45 -38.50
C LYS A 73 16.42 43.86 -38.21
N LEU A 74 15.18 43.98 -37.71
CA LEU A 74 14.58 45.25 -37.31
C LEU A 74 15.31 45.88 -36.11
N ARG A 75 15.64 45.08 -35.07
CA ARG A 75 16.35 45.55 -33.86
C ARG A 75 17.80 45.97 -34.15
N SER A 76 18.48 45.32 -35.10
CA SER A 76 19.82 45.74 -35.57
C SER A 76 19.78 47.10 -36.28
N ASP A 77 18.75 47.33 -37.09
CA ASP A 77 18.49 48.58 -37.80
C ASP A 77 18.09 49.73 -36.87
N GLU A 78 17.25 49.46 -35.86
CA GLU A 78 16.87 50.45 -34.84
C GLU A 78 18.05 50.87 -33.95
N LEU A 79 18.89 49.93 -33.52
CA LEU A 79 20.11 50.21 -32.75
C LEU A 79 21.13 51.06 -33.53
N SER A 80 21.13 50.99 -34.87
CA SER A 80 22.00 51.81 -35.72
C SER A 80 21.60 53.29 -35.75
N LYS A 81 20.30 53.59 -35.57
CA LYS A 81 19.73 54.94 -35.72
C LYS A 81 19.93 55.83 -34.49
N VAL A 82 20.08 55.24 -33.31
CA VAL A 82 20.17 55.96 -32.02
C VAL A 82 21.60 56.46 -31.72
N LEU A 83 22.63 56.00 -32.44
CA LEU A 83 24.04 56.24 -32.10
C LEU A 83 24.66 57.54 -32.65
N PHE A 84 23.88 58.52 -33.11
CA PHE A 84 24.40 59.82 -33.56
C PHE A 84 24.23 60.88 -32.46
N ILE A 85 25.28 61.14 -31.66
CA ILE A 85 25.75 62.44 -31.08
C ILE A 85 26.77 62.13 -29.96
N SER A 86 27.94 62.80 -29.97
CA SER A 86 29.06 62.64 -29.02
C SER A 86 29.37 63.99 -28.35
N PRO A 87 29.78 64.00 -27.06
CA PRO A 87 31.20 64.29 -26.79
C PRO A 87 31.74 63.55 -25.54
N TYR A 88 32.89 62.86 -25.67
CA TYR A 88 33.77 62.65 -24.51
C TYR A 88 35.22 62.78 -24.94
N ARG A 89 35.90 63.79 -24.38
CA ARG A 89 37.36 63.94 -24.43
C ARG A 89 37.89 63.63 -23.03
N ALA A 90 38.85 62.71 -23.00
CA ALA A 90 39.84 62.39 -21.96
C ALA A 90 39.70 63.07 -20.59
N ALA A 91 39.38 62.29 -19.54
CA ALA A 91 39.63 62.69 -18.16
C ALA A 91 40.13 61.54 -17.24
N ASN A 92 39.78 60.27 -17.49
CA ASN A 92 40.04 59.19 -16.52
C ASN A 92 41.35 58.39 -16.70
N HIS A 93 42.25 58.78 -17.61
CA HIS A 93 43.49 58.01 -17.84
C HIS A 93 44.76 58.86 -18.03
N SER A 94 44.79 60.15 -17.64
CA SER A 94 46.01 60.95 -17.76
C SER A 94 47.18 60.38 -16.94
N GLU A 95 46.90 59.86 -15.74
CA GLU A 95 47.90 59.26 -14.85
C GLU A 95 48.57 58.01 -15.43
N LEU A 96 47.86 57.24 -16.27
CA LEU A 96 48.40 56.00 -16.86
C LEU A 96 49.38 56.30 -18.01
N TYR A 97 49.09 57.35 -18.80
CA TYR A 97 49.96 57.80 -19.90
C TYR A 97 51.23 58.51 -19.37
N GLU A 98 51.14 59.30 -18.29
CA GLU A 98 52.31 59.85 -17.59
C GLU A 98 53.25 58.75 -17.06
N CYS A 99 52.66 57.64 -16.58
CA CYS A 99 53.39 56.47 -16.10
C CYS A 99 54.10 55.67 -17.22
N LEU A 100 53.56 55.67 -18.45
CA LEU A 100 54.11 54.98 -19.62
C LEU A 100 55.33 55.73 -20.20
N ASP A 101 55.28 57.06 -20.16
CA ASP A 101 56.36 57.93 -20.63
C ASP A 101 57.61 57.81 -19.73
N LYS A 102 57.40 57.67 -18.42
CA LYS A 102 58.47 57.51 -17.41
C LYS A 102 59.36 56.27 -17.60
N TYR A 103 58.89 55.22 -18.28
CA TYR A 103 59.63 53.96 -18.48
C TYR A 103 59.94 53.61 -19.95
N SER A 104 59.71 54.54 -20.88
CA SER A 104 59.98 54.37 -22.33
C SER A 104 59.33 53.12 -22.95
N MET A 105 58.06 52.84 -22.60
CA MET A 105 57.31 51.65 -23.07
C MET A 105 56.44 51.96 -24.29
N THR A 106 57.04 52.54 -25.34
CA THR A 106 56.33 53.07 -26.52
C THR A 106 55.57 52.02 -27.32
N SER A 107 56.10 50.81 -27.49
CA SER A 107 55.43 49.77 -28.30
C SER A 107 54.14 49.22 -27.68
N LEU A 108 54.07 49.10 -26.35
CA LEU A 108 52.88 48.59 -25.66
C LEU A 108 51.79 49.66 -25.53
N ALA A 109 52.21 50.94 -25.44
CA ALA A 109 51.32 52.09 -25.49
C ALA A 109 50.70 52.28 -26.89
N GLU A 110 51.48 52.05 -27.96
CA GLU A 110 50.97 51.98 -29.34
C GLU A 110 50.02 50.80 -29.56
N GLU A 111 50.29 49.61 -29.00
CA GLU A 111 49.35 48.49 -29.07
C GLU A 111 48.02 48.79 -28.35
N LEU A 112 48.05 49.36 -27.15
CA LEU A 112 46.83 49.72 -26.40
C LEU A 112 46.07 50.88 -27.05
N SER A 113 46.77 51.85 -27.62
CA SER A 113 46.14 52.93 -28.38
C SER A 113 45.52 52.39 -29.68
N SER A 114 46.18 51.45 -30.38
CA SER A 114 45.62 50.79 -31.57
C SER A 114 44.34 50.00 -31.24
N LEU A 115 44.30 49.32 -30.10
CA LEU A 115 43.10 48.66 -29.56
C LEU A 115 41.97 49.63 -29.21
N SER A 116 42.27 50.91 -28.94
CA SER A 116 41.28 51.95 -28.67
C SER A 116 40.71 52.58 -29.95
N TYR A 117 41.49 52.58 -31.04
CA TYR A 117 41.09 53.13 -32.34
C TYR A 117 40.30 52.12 -33.20
N ASP A 118 40.47 50.81 -32.99
CA ASP A 118 39.85 49.76 -33.81
C ASP A 118 38.42 49.35 -33.36
N VAL A 119 37.83 50.15 -32.46
CA VAL A 119 36.56 49.87 -31.79
C VAL A 119 35.42 50.63 -32.49
N ASP A 120 34.56 49.93 -33.24
CA ASP A 120 33.31 50.49 -33.79
C ASP A 120 32.53 51.20 -32.68
N LYS A 121 31.89 52.33 -33.02
CA LYS A 121 30.97 53.12 -32.18
C LYS A 121 30.04 52.28 -31.30
N LYS A 122 29.54 51.13 -31.79
CA LYS A 122 28.73 50.17 -31.01
C LYS A 122 29.52 49.50 -29.87
N ARG A 123 30.75 49.07 -30.15
CA ARG A 123 31.66 48.44 -29.20
C ARG A 123 32.19 49.45 -28.17
N TYR A 124 32.40 50.69 -28.59
CA TYR A 124 32.82 51.79 -27.71
C TYR A 124 31.74 52.11 -26.67
N TYR A 125 30.48 52.22 -27.10
CA TYR A 125 29.36 52.45 -26.19
C TYR A 125 29.18 51.32 -25.16
N PHE A 126 29.32 50.05 -25.59
CA PHE A 126 29.26 48.90 -24.68
C PHE A 126 30.33 48.97 -23.57
N LEU A 127 31.56 49.33 -23.91
CA LEU A 127 32.67 49.47 -22.96
C LEU A 127 32.47 50.64 -21.97
N THR A 128 31.61 51.60 -22.30
CA THR A 128 31.24 52.71 -21.40
C THR A 128 30.12 52.39 -20.40
N LEU A 129 29.48 51.22 -20.48
CA LEU A 129 28.44 50.80 -19.52
C LEU A 129 29.02 50.35 -18.17
N PRO A 130 28.25 50.39 -17.06
CA PRO A 130 28.70 49.84 -15.77
C PRO A 130 29.03 48.33 -15.83
N GLU A 131 30.05 47.85 -15.09
CA GLU A 131 30.51 46.44 -15.14
C GLU A 131 29.42 45.40 -14.85
N THR A 132 28.46 45.74 -13.98
CA THR A 132 27.29 44.90 -13.69
C THR A 132 26.37 44.75 -14.91
N VAL A 133 26.28 45.77 -15.76
CA VAL A 133 25.47 45.74 -16.99
C VAL A 133 26.22 45.00 -18.10
N GLN A 134 27.54 45.21 -18.22
CA GLN A 134 28.39 44.49 -19.17
C GLN A 134 28.34 42.97 -18.93
N SER A 135 28.46 42.53 -17.67
CA SER A 135 28.46 41.10 -17.29
C SER A 135 27.10 40.40 -17.50
N ILE A 136 25.99 41.15 -17.45
CA ILE A 136 24.66 40.62 -17.74
C ILE A 136 24.45 40.44 -19.24
N LEU A 137 24.89 41.42 -20.04
CA LEU A 137 24.78 41.39 -21.51
C LEU A 137 25.64 40.30 -22.14
N LEU A 138 26.81 40.01 -21.59
CA LEU A 138 27.74 39.00 -22.12
C LEU A 138 27.36 37.55 -21.72
N ASN A 139 26.35 37.34 -20.88
CA ASN A 139 26.00 36.01 -20.37
C ASN A 139 24.99 35.29 -21.30
N SER A 140 25.53 34.51 -22.24
CA SER A 140 24.81 33.76 -23.28
C SER A 140 23.73 32.77 -22.80
N LYS A 141 23.67 32.47 -21.50
CA LYS A 141 22.73 31.50 -20.90
C LYS A 141 21.48 32.13 -20.27
N LYS A 142 21.27 33.44 -20.41
CA LYS A 142 20.07 34.14 -19.91
C LYS A 142 19.24 34.67 -21.09
N PRO A 143 18.01 34.19 -21.32
CA PRO A 143 17.14 34.81 -22.32
C PRO A 143 16.80 36.24 -21.89
N VAL A 144 16.90 37.18 -22.82
CA VAL A 144 16.39 38.55 -22.66
C VAL A 144 14.86 38.46 -22.74
N GLY A 145 14.20 38.48 -21.59
CA GLY A 145 12.74 38.40 -21.50
C GLY A 145 12.03 39.76 -21.57
N PRO A 146 10.68 39.77 -21.54
CA PRO A 146 9.84 40.98 -21.64
C PRO A 146 10.13 42.04 -20.56
N THR A 147 10.74 41.64 -19.44
CA THR A 147 11.18 42.55 -18.37
C THR A 147 12.32 43.49 -18.78
N TYR A 148 13.17 43.06 -19.72
CA TYR A 148 14.26 43.90 -20.23
C TYR A 148 13.74 44.89 -21.28
N GLU A 149 12.75 44.47 -22.07
CA GLU A 149 11.99 45.35 -22.97
C GLU A 149 11.21 46.41 -22.19
N ASP A 150 10.57 46.03 -21.07
CA ASP A 150 9.94 46.98 -20.13
C ASP A 150 10.95 48.04 -19.63
N ILE A 151 12.17 47.65 -19.25
CA ILE A 151 13.22 48.58 -18.81
C ILE A 151 13.66 49.49 -19.96
N GLN A 152 13.84 48.96 -21.17
CA GLN A 152 14.23 49.74 -22.34
C GLN A 152 13.14 50.75 -22.74
N VAL A 153 11.87 50.35 -22.71
CA VAL A 153 10.72 51.24 -22.94
C VAL A 153 10.69 52.37 -21.91
N LEU A 154 10.90 52.05 -20.63
CA LEU A 154 10.94 53.06 -19.55
C LEU A 154 12.16 53.99 -19.69
N GLN A 155 13.32 53.49 -20.11
CA GLN A 155 14.52 54.30 -20.36
C GLN A 155 14.38 55.22 -21.58
N ASN A 156 13.77 54.72 -22.66
CA ASN A 156 13.45 55.52 -23.84
C ASN A 156 12.42 56.60 -23.49
N ARG A 157 11.46 56.28 -22.61
CA ARG A 157 10.49 57.26 -22.11
C ARG A 157 11.14 58.37 -21.28
N ILE A 158 12.08 58.02 -20.40
CA ILE A 158 12.89 59.01 -19.67
C ILE A 158 13.57 59.98 -20.65
N PHE A 159 14.09 59.46 -21.76
CA PHE A 159 14.74 60.26 -22.79
C PHE A 159 13.77 61.20 -23.52
N GLU A 160 12.57 60.73 -23.91
CA GLU A 160 11.51 61.55 -24.52
C GLU A 160 10.99 62.66 -23.60
N VAL A 161 10.81 62.33 -22.31
CA VAL A 161 10.26 63.23 -21.30
C VAL A 161 11.24 64.37 -20.99
N MET A 162 12.55 64.07 -20.90
CA MET A 162 13.59 65.10 -20.73
C MET A 162 13.65 66.11 -21.90
N GLN A 163 13.15 65.77 -23.08
CA GLN A 163 13.14 66.67 -24.24
C GLN A 163 11.92 67.60 -24.31
N THR A 164 10.83 67.31 -23.61
CA THR A 164 9.53 67.97 -23.85
C THR A 164 9.22 69.15 -22.92
N LYS A 165 9.58 69.13 -21.61
CA LYS A 165 9.59 70.30 -20.68
C LYS A 165 10.41 70.00 -19.39
N PRO A 166 11.39 70.83 -18.95
CA PRO A 166 12.39 70.42 -17.93
C PRO A 166 11.88 70.24 -16.49
N VAL A 167 10.88 71.00 -16.02
CA VAL A 167 10.46 70.98 -14.60
C VAL A 167 9.53 69.80 -14.25
N LEU A 168 8.54 69.51 -15.10
CA LEU A 168 7.68 68.32 -14.98
C LEU A 168 8.43 67.03 -15.36
N ALA A 169 9.42 67.13 -16.26
CA ALA A 169 10.26 66.01 -16.64
C ALA A 169 11.07 65.46 -15.47
N GLU A 170 11.56 66.30 -14.55
CA GLU A 170 12.39 65.84 -13.44
C GLU A 170 11.64 64.90 -12.49
N GLN A 171 10.36 65.19 -12.22
CA GLN A 171 9.49 64.35 -11.38
C GLN A 171 9.06 63.05 -12.08
N GLU A 172 8.66 63.10 -13.35
CA GLU A 172 8.35 61.90 -14.15
C GLU A 172 9.59 61.02 -14.34
N VAL A 173 10.77 61.61 -14.53
CA VAL A 173 12.05 60.90 -14.62
C VAL A 173 12.44 60.27 -13.29
N GLN A 174 12.23 60.95 -12.15
CA GLN A 174 12.49 60.39 -10.83
C GLN A 174 11.57 59.18 -10.54
N LEU A 175 10.29 59.28 -10.91
CA LEU A 175 9.33 58.18 -10.84
C LEU A 175 9.77 56.98 -11.70
N LEU A 176 10.11 57.22 -12.97
CA LEU A 176 10.54 56.17 -13.90
C LEU A 176 11.86 55.52 -13.45
N ARG A 177 12.80 56.29 -12.87
CA ARG A 177 14.04 55.77 -12.27
C ARG A 177 13.76 54.88 -11.06
N ASP A 178 12.86 55.28 -10.17
CA ASP A 178 12.47 54.45 -9.02
C ASP A 178 11.82 53.12 -9.49
N ILE A 179 10.96 53.17 -10.50
CA ILE A 179 10.36 51.97 -11.11
C ILE A 179 11.44 51.06 -11.71
N ILE A 180 12.41 51.60 -12.46
CA ILE A 180 13.51 50.83 -13.05
C ILE A 180 14.36 50.16 -11.95
N LEU A 181 14.71 50.88 -10.88
CA LEU A 181 15.47 50.34 -9.75
C LEU A 181 14.74 49.17 -9.07
N ARG A 182 13.42 49.29 -8.88
CA ARG A 182 12.58 48.21 -8.32
C ARG A 182 12.56 46.97 -9.24
N ILE A 183 12.45 47.16 -10.55
CA ILE A 183 12.47 46.06 -11.53
C ILE A 183 13.85 45.37 -11.54
N GLN A 184 14.94 46.14 -11.48
CA GLN A 184 16.31 45.61 -11.40
C GLN A 184 16.55 44.81 -10.11
N SER A 185 16.07 45.30 -8.96
CA SER A 185 16.15 44.56 -7.68
C SER A 185 15.46 43.19 -7.76
N ASN A 186 14.25 43.16 -8.34
CA ASN A 186 13.50 41.92 -8.56
C ASN A 186 14.22 40.95 -9.53
N LEU A 187 14.87 41.45 -10.58
CA LEU A 187 15.69 40.63 -11.50
C LEU A 187 16.88 39.97 -10.78
N VAL A 188 17.60 40.72 -9.94
CA VAL A 188 18.72 40.20 -9.14
C VAL A 188 18.27 39.13 -8.14
N ALA A 189 17.13 39.36 -7.48
CA ALA A 189 16.54 38.37 -6.60
C ALA A 189 16.16 37.09 -7.35
N SER A 190 15.53 37.21 -8.52
CA SER A 190 15.17 36.07 -9.36
C SER A 190 16.39 35.26 -9.85
N SER A 191 17.50 35.92 -10.20
CA SER A 191 18.72 35.18 -10.55
C SER A 191 19.33 34.45 -9.36
N THR A 192 19.29 35.05 -8.18
CA THR A 192 19.79 34.43 -6.94
C THR A 192 18.96 33.19 -6.57
N ILE A 193 17.63 33.24 -6.74
CA ILE A 193 16.75 32.07 -6.57
C ILE A 193 17.13 30.95 -7.56
N LYS A 194 17.45 31.27 -8.81
CA LYS A 194 17.84 30.28 -9.82
C LYS A 194 19.13 29.55 -9.43
N GLU A 195 20.15 30.30 -8.98
CA GLU A 195 21.40 29.73 -8.47
C GLU A 195 21.14 28.78 -7.29
N LEU A 196 20.44 29.26 -6.26
CA LEU A 196 20.12 28.48 -5.05
C LEU A 196 19.21 27.27 -5.33
N SER A 197 18.39 27.32 -6.39
CA SER A 197 17.60 26.18 -6.85
C SER A 197 18.45 25.09 -7.51
N GLY A 198 19.60 25.46 -8.10
CA GLY A 198 20.63 24.53 -8.55
C GLY A 198 21.25 23.80 -7.36
N ASP A 199 21.66 24.55 -6.34
CA ASP A 199 22.23 23.99 -5.10
C ASP A 199 21.25 23.05 -4.37
N LEU A 200 19.94 23.33 -4.43
CA LEU A 200 18.89 22.46 -3.86
C LEU A 200 18.86 21.07 -4.55
N LYS A 201 19.18 20.97 -5.84
CA LYS A 201 19.16 19.69 -6.57
C LYS A 201 20.30 18.74 -6.17
N GLU A 202 21.31 19.25 -5.49
CA GLU A 202 22.40 18.43 -4.95
C GLU A 202 21.91 17.51 -3.83
N LYS A 203 22.59 16.36 -3.69
CA LYS A 203 22.23 15.32 -2.71
C LYS A 203 22.43 15.78 -1.26
N TYR A 204 23.39 16.69 -1.03
CA TYR A 204 23.69 17.30 0.26
C TYR A 204 23.91 18.82 0.09
N PRO A 205 22.85 19.64 0.16
CA PRO A 205 22.99 21.08 -0.03
C PRO A 205 23.85 21.71 1.08
N SER A 206 24.70 22.67 0.71
CA SER A 206 25.62 23.33 1.64
C SER A 206 24.87 24.20 2.68
N GLN A 207 25.40 24.28 3.91
CA GLN A 207 24.89 25.20 4.94
C GLN A 207 24.97 26.67 4.48
N TYR A 208 25.94 26.98 3.61
CA TYR A 208 26.09 28.29 2.95
C TYR A 208 24.89 28.63 2.05
N ALA A 209 24.37 27.67 1.28
CA ALA A 209 23.19 27.87 0.44
C ALA A 209 21.95 28.26 1.27
N PHE A 210 21.76 27.64 2.44
CA PHE A 210 20.68 28.01 3.35
C PHE A 210 20.85 29.41 3.95
N ILE A 211 22.07 29.77 4.37
CA ILE A 211 22.36 31.13 4.89
C ILE A 211 22.08 32.18 3.82
N ARG A 212 22.53 31.96 2.58
CA ARG A 212 22.31 32.84 1.44
C ARG A 212 20.83 32.93 1.06
N ALA A 213 20.10 31.80 1.11
CA ALA A 213 18.65 31.78 0.90
C ALA A 213 17.89 32.54 2.01
N ASN A 214 18.30 32.42 3.27
CA ASN A 214 17.68 33.14 4.38
C ASN A 214 17.97 34.65 4.31
N GLN A 215 19.19 35.06 3.95
CA GLN A 215 19.54 36.47 3.73
C GLN A 215 18.75 37.08 2.57
N LEU A 216 18.62 36.36 1.46
CA LEU A 216 17.80 36.79 0.32
C LEU A 216 16.33 36.97 0.73
N TRP A 217 15.78 36.02 1.48
CA TRP A 217 14.41 36.12 1.97
C TRP A 217 14.22 37.30 2.93
N ARG A 218 15.14 37.51 3.90
CA ARG A 218 15.10 38.68 4.82
C ARG A 218 15.09 39.99 4.04
N LYS A 219 15.98 40.13 3.06
CA LYS A 219 16.06 41.33 2.21
C LYS A 219 14.76 41.56 1.45
N LEU A 220 14.19 40.52 0.83
CA LEU A 220 12.93 40.62 0.10
C LEU A 220 11.75 41.01 1.02
N VAL A 221 11.67 40.45 2.23
CA VAL A 221 10.62 40.79 3.21
C VAL A 221 10.72 42.25 3.63
N ASP A 222 11.93 42.72 3.92
CA ASP A 222 12.16 44.10 4.35
C ASP A 222 11.87 45.08 3.19
N ASP A 223 12.23 44.72 1.95
CA ASP A 223 11.93 45.47 0.71
C ASP A 223 10.43 45.44 0.33
N THR A 224 9.65 44.45 0.78
CA THR A 224 8.20 44.34 0.52
C THR A 224 7.46 45.58 1.06
N PHE A 225 7.90 46.13 2.19
CA PHE A 225 7.26 47.29 2.82
C PHE A 225 7.63 48.63 2.15
N LEU A 226 8.75 48.67 1.44
CA LEU A 226 9.16 49.82 0.63
C LEU A 226 8.48 49.81 -0.74
N THR A 227 8.33 48.63 -1.34
CA THR A 227 7.71 48.43 -2.65
C THR A 227 6.20 48.68 -2.67
N LEU A 228 5.52 48.52 -1.52
CA LEU A 228 4.08 48.78 -1.36
C LEU A 228 3.70 50.26 -1.21
N ARG A 229 4.66 51.16 -0.96
CA ARG A 229 4.38 52.60 -0.92
C ARG A 229 4.42 53.16 -2.34
N ALA A 230 3.33 53.81 -2.74
CA ALA A 230 3.31 54.64 -3.94
C ALA A 230 4.34 55.78 -3.75
N PRO A 231 5.21 56.06 -4.74
CA PRO A 231 6.10 57.20 -4.69
C PRO A 231 5.24 58.48 -4.55
N ALA A 232 5.57 59.34 -3.59
CA ALA A 232 4.82 60.58 -3.36
C ALA A 232 5.05 61.53 -4.54
N ILE A 233 3.97 61.89 -5.24
CA ILE A 233 4.02 62.86 -6.34
C ILE A 233 3.47 64.18 -5.81
N ASN A 234 4.35 65.15 -5.56
CA ASN A 234 3.97 66.50 -5.15
C ASN A 234 3.98 67.42 -6.38
N PHE A 235 2.79 67.80 -6.86
CA PHE A 235 2.65 68.77 -7.94
C PHE A 235 2.68 70.20 -7.36
N PRO A 236 3.46 71.13 -7.94
CA PRO A 236 3.37 72.55 -7.59
C PRO A 236 1.98 73.11 -7.93
N GLU A 237 1.46 74.06 -7.15
CA GLU A 237 0.12 74.65 -7.32
C GLU A 237 -0.09 75.41 -8.65
N GLU A 238 0.98 75.68 -9.42
CA GLU A 238 0.94 76.55 -10.62
C GLU A 238 0.88 75.80 -11.98
N HIS A 239 0.35 74.58 -12.07
CA HIS A 239 0.34 73.83 -13.34
C HIS A 239 -1.03 73.49 -13.94
N GLU A 240 -1.31 74.12 -15.09
CA GLU A 240 -2.38 73.82 -16.05
C GLU A 240 -2.10 72.52 -16.85
N SER A 241 -2.55 71.35 -16.36
CA SER A 241 -3.23 70.31 -17.16
C SER A 241 -3.64 69.10 -16.29
N PRO A 242 -4.85 69.10 -15.70
CA PRO A 242 -5.30 68.01 -14.82
C PRO A 242 -5.35 66.64 -15.52
N GLU A 243 -5.61 66.60 -16.84
CA GLU A 243 -5.70 65.34 -17.61
C GLU A 243 -4.35 64.60 -17.72
N ARG A 244 -3.24 65.34 -17.87
CA ARG A 244 -1.89 64.75 -17.95
C ARG A 244 -1.43 64.24 -16.59
N GLU A 245 -1.82 64.94 -15.53
CA GLU A 245 -1.56 64.54 -14.14
C GLU A 245 -2.27 63.22 -13.80
N GLU A 246 -3.53 63.10 -14.20
CA GLU A 246 -4.34 61.90 -14.00
C GLU A 246 -3.80 60.71 -14.81
N GLU A 247 -3.38 60.94 -16.06
CA GLU A 247 -2.77 59.90 -16.90
C GLU A 247 -1.42 59.41 -16.33
N LEU A 248 -0.58 60.32 -15.81
CA LEU A 248 0.68 59.95 -15.16
C LEU A 248 0.46 59.17 -13.85
N LYS A 249 -0.51 59.58 -13.03
CA LYS A 249 -0.90 58.83 -11.82
C LYS A 249 -1.38 57.42 -12.19
N LYS A 250 -2.22 57.30 -13.22
CA LYS A 250 -2.76 56.02 -13.71
C LYS A 250 -1.66 55.10 -14.28
N GLN A 251 -0.69 55.64 -15.00
CA GLN A 251 0.47 54.88 -15.49
C GLN A 251 1.39 54.46 -14.35
N ALA A 252 1.67 55.35 -13.39
CA ALA A 252 2.44 55.05 -12.19
C ALA A 252 1.81 53.90 -11.38
N GLU A 253 0.49 53.95 -11.19
CA GLU A 253 -0.29 52.90 -10.52
C GLU A 253 -0.21 51.57 -11.26
N LEU A 254 -0.33 51.56 -12.59
CA LEU A 254 -0.24 50.34 -13.40
C LEU A 254 1.15 49.68 -13.29
N TRP A 255 2.22 50.47 -13.31
CA TRP A 255 3.59 49.97 -13.15
C TRP A 255 3.89 49.51 -11.73
N LEU A 256 3.41 50.25 -10.73
CA LEU A 256 3.48 49.85 -9.33
C LEU A 256 2.77 48.50 -9.12
N GLN A 257 1.59 48.34 -9.72
CA GLN A 257 0.81 47.10 -9.69
C GLN A 257 1.58 45.91 -10.28
N LYS A 258 2.19 46.07 -11.46
CA LYS A 258 3.03 45.04 -12.10
C LYS A 258 4.29 44.72 -11.26
N GLY A 259 4.89 45.74 -10.65
CA GLY A 259 6.06 45.59 -9.79
C GLY A 259 5.76 44.82 -8.51
N ILE A 260 4.62 45.11 -7.88
CA ILE A 260 4.11 44.44 -6.68
C ILE A 260 3.84 42.96 -6.96
N GLU A 261 3.19 42.64 -8.08
CA GLU A 261 2.91 41.25 -8.49
C GLU A 261 4.20 40.42 -8.62
N ARG A 262 5.20 40.96 -9.33
CA ARG A 262 6.49 40.31 -9.54
C ARG A 262 7.24 40.12 -8.21
N HIS A 263 7.24 41.14 -7.36
CA HIS A 263 7.89 41.09 -6.06
C HIS A 263 7.29 39.99 -5.17
N TYR A 264 5.96 39.85 -5.15
CA TYR A 264 5.29 38.79 -4.39
C TYR A 264 5.63 37.39 -4.89
N LEU A 265 5.67 37.18 -6.21
CA LEU A 265 5.99 35.87 -6.77
C LEU A 265 7.43 35.44 -6.42
N ILE A 266 8.37 36.39 -6.43
CA ILE A 266 9.77 36.17 -6.02
C ILE A 266 9.84 35.86 -4.52
N LEU A 267 9.11 36.60 -3.70
CA LEU A 267 9.06 36.43 -2.24
C LEU A 267 8.50 35.07 -1.81
N VAL A 268 7.48 34.56 -2.51
CA VAL A 268 6.90 33.22 -2.28
C VAL A 268 7.91 32.14 -2.66
N LYS A 269 8.55 32.25 -3.84
CA LYS A 269 9.57 31.29 -4.31
C LYS A 269 10.79 31.26 -3.38
N ALA A 270 11.27 32.42 -2.94
CA ALA A 270 12.38 32.52 -1.98
C ALA A 270 12.03 31.85 -0.63
N GLY A 271 10.80 32.05 -0.14
CA GLY A 271 10.32 31.41 1.08
C GLY A 271 10.28 29.87 0.98
N ARG A 272 9.74 29.35 -0.13
CA ARG A 272 9.68 27.90 -0.40
C ARG A 272 11.08 27.29 -0.49
N LEU A 273 11.97 27.92 -1.26
CA LEU A 273 13.36 27.48 -1.42
C LEU A 273 14.09 27.41 -0.07
N ARG A 274 13.95 28.45 0.77
CA ARG A 274 14.50 28.46 2.12
C ARG A 274 13.99 27.29 2.96
N SER A 275 12.69 27.00 2.90
CA SER A 275 12.06 25.91 3.66
C SER A 275 12.52 24.53 3.19
N GLU A 276 12.62 24.31 1.88
CA GLU A 276 13.10 23.05 1.30
C GLU A 276 14.59 22.80 1.60
N LEU A 277 15.42 23.85 1.57
CA LEU A 277 16.83 23.78 2.00
C LEU A 277 16.93 23.46 3.50
N ALA A 278 16.11 24.11 4.34
CA ALA A 278 16.08 23.84 5.78
C ALA A 278 15.72 22.38 6.10
N ALA A 279 14.74 21.82 5.39
CA ALA A 279 14.29 20.44 5.57
C ALA A 279 15.38 19.42 5.23
N LYS A 280 16.20 19.68 4.19
CA LYS A 280 17.29 18.79 3.77
C LYS A 280 18.51 18.82 4.70
N ILE A 281 18.80 19.96 5.33
CA ILE A 281 20.01 20.14 6.14
C ILE A 281 19.87 19.53 7.55
N GLY A 282 18.66 19.49 8.12
CA GLY A 282 18.37 18.81 9.38
C GLY A 282 18.92 19.49 10.65
N LYS A 283 18.03 19.77 11.61
CA LYS A 283 18.26 20.40 12.94
C LYS A 283 18.97 21.76 12.94
N LYS A 284 18.17 22.82 13.13
CA LYS A 284 18.60 24.19 13.41
C LYS A 284 18.94 24.36 14.91
N GLN A 285 20.13 24.90 15.23
CA GLN A 285 20.41 25.48 16.55
C GLN A 285 19.79 26.89 16.61
N TRP A 286 19.10 27.18 17.70
CA TRP A 286 18.36 28.43 17.90
C TRP A 286 19.32 29.58 18.22
N ASP A 287 19.17 30.73 17.58
CA ASP A 287 19.96 31.95 17.81
C ASP A 287 19.05 33.17 18.07
N LEU A 288 19.56 34.20 18.75
CA LEU A 288 18.84 35.44 19.07
C LEU A 288 18.32 36.17 17.82
N SER A 289 18.93 35.95 16.66
CA SER A 289 18.47 36.46 15.36
C SER A 289 17.17 35.82 14.83
N ASP A 290 16.68 34.75 15.47
CA ASP A 290 15.44 34.05 15.09
C ASP A 290 14.16 34.81 15.48
N TRP A 291 14.21 35.71 16.48
CA TRP A 291 13.04 36.50 16.91
C TRP A 291 12.60 37.53 15.87
N ASP A 292 13.55 38.19 15.21
CA ASP A 292 13.23 39.13 14.14
C ASP A 292 12.79 38.41 12.87
N ASP A 293 13.23 37.17 12.66
CA ASP A 293 12.71 36.31 11.59
C ASP A 293 11.26 35.88 11.85
N ILE A 294 10.88 35.59 13.10
CA ILE A 294 9.48 35.32 13.48
C ILE A 294 8.60 36.55 13.22
N LYS A 295 9.06 37.75 13.61
CA LYS A 295 8.32 39.00 13.32
C LYS A 295 8.13 39.21 11.83
N ARG A 296 9.17 38.98 11.02
CA ARG A 296 9.11 39.02 9.55
C ARG A 296 8.13 38.01 8.98
N GLU A 297 8.15 36.78 9.47
CA GLU A 297 7.23 35.71 9.08
C GLU A 297 5.76 36.06 9.38
N VAL A 298 5.47 36.66 10.55
CA VAL A 298 4.10 37.08 10.90
C VAL A 298 3.66 38.29 10.07
N LYS A 299 4.56 39.28 9.87
CA LYS A 299 4.23 40.52 9.16
C LYS A 299 3.90 40.31 7.68
N ILE A 300 4.41 39.24 7.07
CA ILE A 300 4.20 38.93 5.64
C ILE A 300 2.87 38.21 5.35
N VAL A 301 2.23 37.62 6.38
CA VAL A 301 1.04 36.76 6.27
C VAL A 301 -0.11 37.43 5.48
N PRO A 302 -0.54 38.67 5.78
CA PRO A 302 -1.67 39.30 5.09
C PRO A 302 -1.38 39.58 3.61
N TYR A 303 -0.11 39.81 3.30
CA TYR A 303 0.35 40.20 1.97
C TYR A 303 0.50 39.01 1.02
N ARG A 304 0.84 37.82 1.54
CA ARG A 304 0.86 36.59 0.73
C ARG A 304 -0.53 36.16 0.29
N PHE A 305 -1.52 36.27 1.17
CA PHE A 305 -2.91 35.94 0.84
C PHE A 305 -3.46 36.86 -0.25
N THR A 306 -3.23 38.17 -0.12
CA THR A 306 -3.67 39.14 -1.13
C THR A 306 -2.94 38.97 -2.48
N GLY A 307 -1.63 38.70 -2.48
CA GLY A 307 -0.87 38.48 -3.72
C GLY A 307 -1.30 37.26 -4.53
N ILE A 308 -1.63 36.15 -3.85
CA ILE A 308 -2.14 34.90 -4.45
C ILE A 308 -3.44 35.18 -5.23
N PHE A 309 -4.48 35.68 -4.55
CA PHE A 309 -5.77 36.01 -5.17
C PHE A 309 -5.66 37.11 -6.24
N TYR A 310 -4.81 38.12 -6.02
CA TYR A 310 -4.67 39.26 -6.92
C TYR A 310 -4.06 38.87 -8.26
N SER A 311 -3.01 38.04 -8.25
CA SER A 311 -2.35 37.56 -9.48
C SER A 311 -3.33 36.86 -10.43
N LYS A 312 -4.32 36.15 -9.89
CA LYS A 312 -5.29 35.40 -10.69
C LYS A 312 -6.44 36.24 -11.23
N ILE A 313 -6.86 37.27 -10.49
CA ILE A 313 -7.80 38.30 -10.99
C ILE A 313 -7.19 38.99 -12.21
N VAL A 314 -5.89 39.26 -12.18
CA VAL A 314 -5.15 39.87 -13.29
C VAL A 314 -5.01 38.90 -14.47
N ASP A 315 -4.61 37.63 -14.25
CA ASP A 315 -4.55 36.57 -15.29
C ASP A 315 -5.90 36.39 -15.99
N THR A 316 -7.00 36.40 -15.23
CA THR A 316 -8.37 36.28 -15.77
C THR A 316 -8.74 37.49 -16.61
N LYS A 317 -8.44 38.72 -16.13
CA LYS A 317 -8.63 39.95 -16.90
C LYS A 317 -7.78 39.97 -18.17
N GLN A 318 -6.56 39.43 -18.14
CA GLN A 318 -5.67 39.36 -19.29
C GLN A 318 -6.18 38.37 -20.35
N LYS A 319 -6.66 37.18 -19.92
CA LYS A 319 -7.30 36.19 -20.80
C LYS A 319 -8.58 36.72 -21.45
N LEU A 320 -9.38 37.50 -20.72
CA LEU A 320 -10.56 38.19 -21.25
C LEU A 320 -10.18 39.24 -22.31
N ARG A 321 -9.04 39.91 -22.16
CA ARG A 321 -8.52 40.89 -23.15
C ARG A 321 -7.97 40.25 -24.43
N MET A 322 -7.68 38.95 -24.44
CA MET A 322 -7.16 38.23 -25.61
C MET A 322 -8.25 37.83 -26.64
N GLY A 323 -9.53 38.15 -26.38
CA GLY A 323 -10.63 37.84 -27.32
C GLY A 323 -10.91 36.34 -27.46
N LEU A 324 -11.31 35.88 -28.66
CA LEU A 324 -11.78 34.50 -28.91
C LEU A 324 -10.76 33.40 -28.53
N SER A 325 -9.45 33.64 -28.64
CA SER A 325 -8.41 32.67 -28.25
C SER A 325 -8.28 32.51 -26.73
N GLY A 326 -8.69 33.52 -25.94
CA GLY A 326 -8.69 33.47 -24.47
C GLY A 326 -9.97 32.87 -23.86
N ILE A 327 -11.07 32.81 -24.63
CA ILE A 327 -12.38 32.29 -24.18
C ILE A 327 -12.38 30.76 -24.05
N GLY A 328 -11.66 30.04 -24.92
CA GLY A 328 -11.60 28.57 -24.90
C GLY A 328 -11.16 27.97 -23.55
N PRO A 329 -10.03 28.40 -22.97
CA PRO A 329 -9.61 27.98 -21.63
C PRO A 329 -10.62 28.33 -20.53
N LEU A 330 -11.28 29.48 -20.61
CA LEU A 330 -12.29 29.90 -19.64
C LEU A 330 -13.56 29.02 -19.70
N VAL A 331 -14.00 28.62 -20.89
CA VAL A 331 -15.14 27.70 -21.07
C VAL A 331 -14.82 26.30 -20.52
N ARG A 332 -13.60 25.80 -20.77
CA ARG A 332 -13.13 24.54 -20.18
C ARG A 332 -13.16 24.61 -18.65
N ASP A 333 -12.69 25.70 -18.07
CA ASP A 333 -12.65 25.87 -16.62
C ASP A 333 -14.06 26.02 -16.01
N LEU A 334 -14.99 26.67 -16.72
CA LEU A 334 -16.42 26.73 -16.33
C LEU A 334 -17.06 25.33 -16.36
N PHE A 335 -16.72 24.51 -17.36
CA PHE A 335 -17.18 23.12 -17.44
C PHE A 335 -16.61 22.26 -16.31
N MET A 336 -15.32 22.42 -15.96
CA MET A 336 -14.71 21.71 -14.83
C MET A 336 -15.35 22.10 -13.48
N LEU A 337 -15.72 23.38 -13.30
CA LEU A 337 -16.49 23.83 -12.13
C LEU A 337 -17.89 23.22 -12.07
N PHE A 338 -18.57 23.12 -13.21
CA PHE A 338 -19.87 22.44 -13.30
C PHE A 338 -19.75 20.96 -12.92
N LEU A 339 -18.70 20.29 -13.40
CA LEU A 339 -18.40 18.90 -13.07
C LEU A 339 -18.06 18.72 -11.58
N LEU A 340 -17.32 19.66 -10.98
CA LEU A 340 -17.04 19.69 -9.53
C LEU A 340 -18.33 19.75 -8.69
N ILE A 341 -19.33 20.53 -9.14
CA ILE A 341 -20.63 20.61 -8.47
C ILE A 341 -21.41 19.30 -8.62
N LEU A 342 -21.34 18.64 -9.78
CA LEU A 342 -22.08 17.40 -10.07
C LEU A 342 -21.52 16.16 -9.35
N ILE A 343 -20.20 16.09 -9.12
CA ILE A 343 -19.52 14.93 -8.50
C ILE A 343 -20.14 14.55 -7.14
N PRO A 344 -20.31 15.46 -6.16
CA PRO A 344 -20.94 15.13 -4.89
C PRO A 344 -22.35 14.54 -5.03
N PHE A 345 -23.15 15.00 -5.99
CA PHE A 345 -24.50 14.47 -6.22
C PHE A 345 -24.48 13.09 -6.89
N ALA A 346 -23.63 12.89 -7.90
CA ALA A 346 -23.49 11.61 -8.59
C ALA A 346 -22.96 10.52 -7.64
N LEU A 347 -21.90 10.87 -6.90
CA LEU A 347 -21.33 10.03 -5.87
C LEU A 347 -22.41 9.74 -4.80
N ARG A 348 -23.24 10.72 -4.35
CA ARG A 348 -24.25 10.50 -3.31
C ARG A 348 -25.28 9.46 -3.72
N ARG A 349 -25.72 9.48 -4.99
CA ARG A 349 -26.59 8.44 -5.54
C ARG A 349 -25.92 7.07 -5.58
N GLY A 350 -24.63 7.02 -5.92
CA GLY A 350 -23.83 5.79 -5.85
C GLY A 350 -23.77 5.23 -4.44
N PHE A 351 -23.57 6.09 -3.43
CA PHE A 351 -23.57 5.71 -2.02
C PHE A 351 -24.93 5.16 -1.57
N GLU A 352 -26.04 5.82 -1.90
CA GLU A 352 -27.39 5.35 -1.54
C GLU A 352 -27.62 3.93 -2.11
N LYS A 353 -27.19 3.66 -3.35
CA LYS A 353 -27.22 2.31 -3.95
C LYS A 353 -26.33 1.30 -3.21
N ILE A 354 -25.08 1.66 -2.91
CA ILE A 354 -24.14 0.76 -2.21
C ILE A 354 -24.65 0.42 -0.80
N THR A 355 -25.19 1.39 -0.07
CA THR A 355 -25.75 1.15 1.26
C THR A 355 -27.01 0.28 1.21
N ALA A 356 -27.89 0.50 0.23
CA ALA A 356 -29.06 -0.34 0.02
C ALA A 356 -28.66 -1.79 -0.35
N TRP A 357 -27.63 -1.95 -1.19
CA TRP A 357 -27.07 -3.25 -1.53
C TRP A 357 -26.44 -3.95 -0.32
N LEU A 358 -25.64 -3.25 0.49
CA LEU A 358 -25.04 -3.79 1.72
C LEU A 358 -26.11 -4.19 2.76
N ASP A 359 -27.16 -3.38 2.91
CA ASP A 359 -28.30 -3.70 3.78
C ASP A 359 -29.05 -4.92 3.24
N GLY A 360 -29.30 -5.00 1.93
CA GLY A 360 -29.92 -6.16 1.26
C GLY A 360 -29.12 -7.45 1.43
N PHE A 361 -27.80 -7.38 1.26
CA PHE A 361 -26.88 -8.49 1.47
C PHE A 361 -26.86 -8.94 2.94
N ARG A 362 -26.80 -7.99 3.89
CA ARG A 362 -26.93 -8.29 5.32
C ARG A 362 -28.26 -8.96 5.65
N THR A 363 -29.38 -8.45 5.12
CA THR A 363 -30.70 -9.06 5.36
C THR A 363 -30.82 -10.45 4.74
N SER A 364 -30.22 -10.66 3.57
CA SER A 364 -30.16 -11.97 2.92
C SER A 364 -29.39 -12.98 3.78
N ILE A 365 -28.26 -12.56 4.37
CA ILE A 365 -27.46 -13.40 5.28
C ILE A 365 -28.21 -13.72 6.59
N LEU A 366 -28.99 -12.76 7.11
CA LEU A 366 -29.78 -12.94 8.33
C LEU A 366 -31.04 -13.79 8.09
N HIS A 367 -31.60 -13.77 6.89
CA HIS A 367 -32.78 -14.57 6.51
C HIS A 367 -32.41 -15.97 6.01
N SER A 368 -31.25 -16.14 5.37
CA SER A 368 -30.71 -17.47 5.14
C SER A 368 -30.39 -18.06 6.51
N ARG A 369 -31.03 -19.17 6.90
CA ARG A 369 -30.72 -19.94 8.12
C ARG A 369 -29.33 -20.61 8.04
N THR A 370 -28.34 -19.93 7.47
CA THR A 370 -26.95 -20.35 7.40
C THR A 370 -26.37 -20.42 8.80
N SER A 371 -26.12 -21.65 9.26
CA SER A 371 -25.45 -21.98 10.53
C SER A 371 -23.96 -21.60 10.54
N GLN A 372 -23.43 -21.13 9.41
CA GLN A 372 -22.02 -20.81 9.25
C GLN A 372 -21.61 -19.53 10.01
N PRO A 373 -20.64 -19.61 10.94
CA PRO A 373 -20.24 -18.50 11.80
C PRO A 373 -19.64 -17.32 11.03
N LEU A 374 -18.91 -17.60 9.93
CA LEU A 374 -18.32 -16.58 9.05
C LEU A 374 -19.37 -15.58 8.53
N TRP A 375 -20.52 -16.06 8.08
CA TRP A 375 -21.57 -15.20 7.54
C TRP A 375 -22.21 -14.32 8.62
N LYS A 376 -22.37 -14.84 9.84
CA LYS A 376 -22.78 -14.03 11.00
C LYS A 376 -21.75 -12.95 11.33
N GLY A 377 -20.45 -13.27 11.28
CA GLY A 377 -19.35 -12.33 11.43
C GLY A 377 -19.38 -11.21 10.38
N THR A 378 -19.60 -11.55 9.11
CA THR A 378 -19.70 -10.57 8.02
C THR A 378 -20.91 -9.63 8.19
N ALA A 379 -22.06 -10.14 8.63
CA ALA A 379 -23.25 -9.32 8.90
C ALA A 379 -23.02 -8.31 10.04
N ILE A 380 -22.29 -8.70 11.09
CA ILE A 380 -21.89 -7.81 12.19
C ILE A 380 -20.87 -6.77 11.69
N TRP A 381 -19.93 -7.16 10.83
CA TRP A 381 -18.93 -6.25 10.28
C TRP A 381 -19.57 -5.17 9.38
N ILE A 382 -20.50 -5.56 8.51
CA ILE A 382 -21.27 -4.62 7.67
C ILE A 382 -22.02 -3.60 8.54
N GLN A 383 -22.61 -4.04 9.67
CA GLN A 383 -23.27 -3.15 10.61
C GLN A 383 -22.30 -2.15 11.29
N ARG A 384 -21.09 -2.58 11.63
CA ARG A 384 -20.06 -1.73 12.25
C ARG A 384 -19.47 -0.71 11.27
N LEU A 385 -19.38 -1.05 9.98
CA LEU A 385 -18.81 -0.17 8.95
C LEU A 385 -19.78 0.94 8.51
N ARG A 386 -21.08 0.68 8.57
CA ARG A 386 -22.15 1.58 8.06
C ARG A 386 -22.02 3.05 8.51
N PRO A 387 -21.74 3.39 9.78
CA PRO A 387 -21.65 4.79 10.23
C PRO A 387 -20.48 5.57 9.64
N PHE A 388 -19.47 4.89 9.08
CA PHE A 388 -18.27 5.50 8.50
C PHE A 388 -18.40 5.78 7.00
N LEU A 389 -19.24 5.01 6.30
CA LEU A 389 -19.38 5.09 4.85
C LEU A 389 -19.70 6.51 4.32
N PRO A 390 -20.61 7.32 4.92
CA PRO A 390 -20.87 8.68 4.44
C PRO A 390 -19.64 9.59 4.49
N TRP A 391 -18.74 9.38 5.46
CA TRP A 391 -17.57 10.22 5.65
C TRP A 391 -16.42 9.79 4.74
N ILE A 392 -16.19 8.48 4.57
CA ILE A 392 -15.24 7.94 3.59
C ILE A 392 -15.61 8.46 2.19
N PHE A 393 -16.90 8.45 1.90
CA PHE A 393 -17.46 8.99 0.69
C PHE A 393 -17.17 10.48 0.49
N TRP A 394 -17.43 11.32 1.49
CA TRP A 394 -17.12 12.76 1.42
C TRP A 394 -15.62 12.99 1.24
N TYR A 395 -14.77 12.15 1.85
CA TYR A 395 -13.33 12.21 1.65
C TYR A 395 -12.94 11.93 0.19
N THR A 396 -13.52 10.88 -0.42
CA THR A 396 -13.29 10.54 -1.84
C THR A 396 -13.80 11.64 -2.78
N ALA A 397 -14.96 12.23 -2.50
CA ALA A 397 -15.51 13.33 -3.28
C ALA A 397 -14.59 14.58 -3.22
N LEU A 398 -14.05 14.89 -2.04
CA LEU A 398 -13.08 15.97 -1.87
C LEU A 398 -11.75 15.64 -2.58
N ALA A 399 -11.26 14.40 -2.52
CA ALA A 399 -10.04 14.01 -3.22
C ALA A 399 -10.16 14.18 -4.74
N LEU A 400 -11.25 13.68 -5.33
CA LEU A 400 -11.53 13.84 -6.76
C LEU A 400 -11.71 15.31 -7.16
N GLY A 401 -12.35 16.11 -6.30
CA GLY A 401 -12.55 17.53 -6.55
C GLY A 401 -11.27 18.35 -6.53
N GLU A 402 -10.29 17.97 -5.70
CA GLU A 402 -8.96 18.61 -5.67
C GLU A 402 -8.19 18.34 -6.97
N ASP A 403 -8.14 17.08 -7.42
CA ASP A 403 -7.48 16.68 -8.67
C ASP A 403 -8.05 17.41 -9.91
N ILE A 404 -9.37 17.68 -9.90
CA ILE A 404 -10.05 18.42 -10.98
C ILE A 404 -9.73 19.91 -10.93
N LEU A 405 -9.62 20.49 -9.73
CA LEU A 405 -9.37 21.92 -9.54
C LEU A 405 -7.95 22.32 -9.93
N ASP A 406 -6.96 21.45 -9.72
CA ASP A 406 -5.54 21.72 -10.03
C ASP A 406 -5.31 22.08 -11.51
N GLY A 407 -6.20 21.66 -12.41
CA GLY A 407 -6.14 21.98 -13.85
C GLY A 407 -6.83 23.27 -14.28
N THR A 408 -7.45 24.03 -13.36
CA THR A 408 -8.34 25.17 -13.67
C THR A 408 -7.77 26.53 -13.26
N VAL A 409 -8.32 27.61 -13.81
CA VAL A 409 -8.06 29.01 -13.35
C VAL A 409 -8.38 29.22 -11.87
N ILE A 410 -9.12 28.32 -11.22
CA ILE A 410 -9.52 28.44 -9.81
C ILE A 410 -8.84 27.37 -8.93
N ALA A 411 -7.65 26.91 -9.33
CA ALA A 411 -6.84 25.97 -8.54
C ALA A 411 -6.61 26.41 -7.08
N GLU A 412 -6.65 27.71 -6.79
CA GLU A 412 -6.50 28.24 -5.43
C GLU A 412 -7.69 27.94 -4.51
N LEU A 413 -8.89 27.64 -5.04
CA LEU A 413 -9.96 27.07 -4.21
C LEU A 413 -9.60 25.67 -3.70
N GLY A 414 -8.67 24.98 -4.37
CA GLY A 414 -8.03 23.75 -3.87
C GLY A 414 -7.36 23.94 -2.51
N LEU A 415 -6.94 25.17 -2.15
CA LEU A 415 -6.40 25.47 -0.82
C LEU A 415 -7.42 25.22 0.31
N LEU A 416 -8.74 25.27 0.02
CA LEU A 416 -9.79 25.01 1.01
C LEU A 416 -10.05 23.51 1.22
N PHE A 417 -9.69 22.66 0.26
CA PHE A 417 -9.99 21.22 0.27
C PHE A 417 -9.33 20.46 1.42
N PRO A 418 -8.05 20.69 1.77
CA PRO A 418 -7.43 20.10 2.95
C PRO A 418 -8.22 20.38 4.23
N TYR A 419 -8.78 21.58 4.41
CA TYR A 419 -9.59 21.92 5.58
C TYR A 419 -10.89 21.11 5.66
N PHE A 420 -11.58 20.92 4.53
CA PHE A 420 -12.75 20.04 4.46
C PHE A 420 -12.37 18.58 4.71
N LYS A 421 -11.22 18.10 4.19
CA LYS A 421 -10.70 16.75 4.44
C LYS A 421 -10.40 16.55 5.93
N TYR A 422 -9.78 17.52 6.60
CA TYR A 422 -9.55 17.45 8.06
C TYR A 422 -10.86 17.40 8.85
N PHE A 423 -11.92 18.09 8.41
CA PHE A 423 -13.23 18.02 9.06
C PHE A 423 -13.86 16.63 8.92
N VAL A 424 -13.74 16.02 7.74
CA VAL A 424 -14.19 14.64 7.50
C VAL A 424 -13.41 13.64 8.37
N ILE A 425 -12.08 13.78 8.43
CA ILE A 425 -11.21 12.95 9.30
C ILE A 425 -11.60 13.13 10.77
N TYR A 426 -11.86 14.35 11.22
CA TYR A 426 -12.37 14.62 12.57
C TYR A 426 -13.66 13.86 12.88
N ARG A 427 -14.61 13.84 11.94
CA ARG A 427 -15.89 13.13 12.10
C ARG A 427 -15.70 11.61 12.20
N ILE A 428 -14.82 11.04 11.39
CA ILE A 428 -14.45 9.61 11.44
C ILE A 428 -13.76 9.32 12.77
N PHE A 429 -12.73 10.08 13.11
CA PHE A 429 -11.94 9.92 14.34
C PHE A 429 -12.82 9.95 15.58
N ARG A 430 -13.73 10.93 15.69
CA ARG A 430 -14.69 11.01 16.80
C ARG A 430 -15.55 9.75 16.93
N ARG A 431 -15.99 9.17 15.82
CA ARG A 431 -16.80 7.93 15.81
C ARG A 431 -15.98 6.72 16.23
N VAL A 432 -14.74 6.60 15.75
CA VAL A 432 -13.80 5.52 16.15
C VAL A 432 -13.52 5.58 17.65
N VAL A 433 -13.13 6.76 18.17
CA VAL A 433 -12.84 6.93 19.61
C VAL A 433 -14.08 6.66 20.45
N MET A 434 -15.27 7.10 20.02
CA MET A 434 -16.52 6.80 20.71
C MET A 434 -16.77 5.29 20.80
N LEU A 435 -16.66 4.56 19.68
CA LEU A 435 -16.88 3.11 19.63
C LEU A 435 -15.88 2.36 20.52
N PHE A 436 -14.61 2.75 20.47
CA PHE A 436 -13.56 2.20 21.33
C PHE A 436 -13.89 2.37 22.82
N LEU A 437 -14.19 3.61 23.25
CA LEU A 437 -14.50 3.90 24.65
C LEU A 437 -15.78 3.20 25.13
N THR A 438 -16.78 3.02 24.26
CA THR A 438 -18.00 2.28 24.61
C THR A 438 -17.79 0.76 24.69
N ASN A 439 -16.97 0.17 23.82
CA ASN A 439 -16.64 -1.26 23.86
C ASN A 439 -15.85 -1.60 25.13
N LEU A 440 -14.88 -0.75 25.46
CA LEU A 440 -14.04 -0.89 26.64
C LEU A 440 -14.86 -0.91 27.95
N SER A 441 -16.00 -0.22 27.96
CA SER A 441 -16.92 -0.18 29.10
C SER A 441 -17.94 -1.32 29.13
N GLY A 442 -18.12 -2.05 28.02
CA GLY A 442 -19.09 -3.14 27.87
C GLY A 442 -18.64 -4.48 28.49
N HIS A 443 -17.32 -4.70 28.61
CA HIS A 443 -16.73 -5.93 29.15
C HIS A 443 -16.90 -6.10 30.67
N GLY A 444 -17.41 -5.09 31.39
CA GLY A 444 -17.59 -5.11 32.85
C GLY A 444 -18.95 -5.67 33.34
N GLY A 445 -19.77 -6.28 32.49
CA GLY A 445 -21.04 -6.93 32.87
C GLY A 445 -22.17 -5.99 33.33
N LYS A 446 -21.93 -4.68 33.46
CA LYS A 446 -22.96 -3.67 33.75
C LYS A 446 -23.58 -3.19 32.43
N SER A 447 -24.91 -3.08 32.40
CA SER A 447 -25.63 -2.48 31.27
C SER A 447 -25.04 -1.10 30.95
N LEU A 448 -24.87 -0.81 29.66
CA LEU A 448 -24.19 0.38 29.17
C LEU A 448 -24.94 1.65 29.63
N SER A 449 -24.52 2.24 30.74
CA SER A 449 -25.22 3.36 31.36
C SER A 449 -25.19 4.60 30.45
N ARG A 450 -26.26 5.39 30.48
CA ARG A 450 -26.38 6.63 29.71
C ARG A 450 -25.23 7.60 30.00
N GLU A 451 -24.73 7.59 31.23
CA GLU A 451 -23.61 8.41 31.70
C GLU A 451 -22.28 8.07 31.00
N ILE A 452 -21.97 6.78 30.82
CA ILE A 452 -20.75 6.33 30.13
C ILE A 452 -20.78 6.75 28.66
N LYS A 453 -21.94 6.64 27.99
CA LYS A 453 -22.09 7.13 26.60
C LYS A 453 -21.87 8.64 26.50
N LEU A 454 -22.43 9.42 27.43
CA LEU A 454 -22.25 10.86 27.47
C LEU A 454 -20.78 11.23 27.71
N LYS A 455 -20.11 10.58 28.68
CA LYS A 455 -18.68 10.72 28.95
C LYS A 455 -17.83 10.38 27.72
N ALA A 456 -18.09 9.24 27.06
CA ALA A 456 -17.41 8.84 25.82
C ALA A 456 -17.58 9.87 24.70
N THR A 457 -18.80 10.39 24.51
CA THR A 457 -19.06 11.38 23.47
C THR A 457 -18.37 12.71 23.74
N ALA A 458 -18.29 13.14 25.01
CA ALA A 458 -17.63 14.36 25.43
C ALA A 458 -16.11 14.24 25.27
N THR A 459 -15.51 13.15 25.73
CA THR A 459 -14.08 12.86 25.52
C THR A 459 -13.76 12.81 24.04
N ALA A 460 -14.46 11.99 23.23
CA ALA A 460 -14.22 11.89 21.79
C ALA A 460 -14.35 13.23 21.06
N LYS A 461 -15.30 14.09 21.49
CA LYS A 461 -15.43 15.46 20.94
C LYS A 461 -14.23 16.33 21.31
N ALA A 462 -13.76 16.28 22.55
CA ALA A 462 -12.62 17.08 23.01
C ALA A 462 -11.30 16.66 22.34
N ILE A 463 -11.01 15.35 22.27
CA ILE A 463 -9.82 14.83 21.56
C ILE A 463 -9.87 15.19 20.09
N GLY A 464 -11.01 14.92 19.45
CA GLY A 464 -11.19 15.21 18.03
C GLY A 464 -11.07 16.70 17.73
N LEU A 465 -11.65 17.58 18.56
CA LEU A 465 -11.60 19.03 18.33
C LEU A 465 -10.17 19.57 18.48
N PHE A 466 -9.44 19.11 19.49
CA PHE A 466 -8.03 19.47 19.66
C PHE A 466 -7.18 19.05 18.45
N ALA A 467 -7.33 17.80 18.00
CA ALA A 467 -6.61 17.29 16.82
C ALA A 467 -6.99 18.08 15.55
N PHE A 468 -8.28 18.34 15.34
CA PHE A 468 -8.79 19.11 14.20
C PHE A 468 -8.23 20.53 14.16
N ILE A 469 -8.31 21.27 15.28
CA ILE A 469 -7.76 22.62 15.39
C ILE A 469 -6.25 22.60 15.16
N SER A 470 -5.53 21.62 15.73
CA SER A 470 -4.09 21.46 15.55
C SER A 470 -3.72 21.28 14.07
N PHE A 471 -4.41 20.40 13.35
CA PHE A 471 -4.17 20.19 11.92
C PHE A 471 -4.52 21.40 11.07
N ILE A 472 -5.63 22.09 11.37
CA ILE A 472 -6.01 23.32 10.66
C ILE A 472 -4.95 24.41 10.84
N ILE A 473 -4.50 24.64 12.07
CA ILE A 473 -3.52 25.69 12.35
C ILE A 473 -2.18 25.34 11.71
N LEU A 474 -1.72 24.09 11.80
CA LEU A 474 -0.49 23.64 11.15
C LEU A 474 -0.54 23.83 9.63
N HIS A 475 -1.64 23.42 9.00
CA HIS A 475 -1.81 23.56 7.55
C HIS A 475 -1.94 25.03 7.11
N ALA A 476 -2.59 25.87 7.91
CA ALA A 476 -2.65 27.31 7.68
C ALA A 476 -1.26 27.96 7.78
N VAL A 477 -0.46 27.59 8.79
CA VAL A 477 0.91 28.11 8.93
C VAL A 477 1.82 27.59 7.81
N GLU A 478 1.69 26.32 7.42
CA GLU A 478 2.46 25.73 6.33
C GLU A 478 2.14 26.39 4.98
N SER A 479 0.87 26.62 4.67
CA SER A 479 0.45 27.25 3.41
C SER A 479 0.85 28.73 3.34
N ILE A 480 0.87 29.45 4.46
CA ILE A 480 1.13 30.89 4.49
C ILE A 480 2.62 31.21 4.70
N VAL A 481 3.25 30.59 5.69
CA VAL A 481 4.61 30.91 6.17
C VAL A 481 5.65 29.91 5.65
N SER A 482 5.23 28.83 4.99
CA SER A 482 6.04 27.62 4.69
C SER A 482 6.53 26.94 5.99
N ARG A 483 7.26 25.82 5.90
CA ARG A 483 7.84 25.16 7.09
C ARG A 483 9.02 25.97 7.60
N GLY A 484 8.71 27.11 8.21
CA GLY A 484 9.63 28.06 8.84
C GLY A 484 9.69 27.90 10.36
N LEU A 485 10.17 28.93 11.04
CA LEU A 485 10.34 28.90 12.51
C LEU A 485 9.02 28.82 13.25
N VAL A 486 8.00 29.56 12.81
CA VAL A 486 6.67 29.57 13.43
C VAL A 486 6.04 28.17 13.40
N TYR A 487 6.24 27.44 12.30
CA TYR A 487 5.72 26.07 12.16
C TYR A 487 6.33 25.11 13.20
N GLU A 488 7.65 25.14 13.40
CA GLU A 488 8.35 24.26 14.35
C GLU A 488 7.99 24.56 15.82
N ILE A 489 7.84 25.84 16.17
CA ILE A 489 7.34 26.26 17.50
C ILE A 489 5.95 25.68 17.72
N LEU A 490 5.07 25.82 16.73
CA LEU A 490 3.69 25.39 16.82
C LEU A 490 3.58 23.86 16.94
N VAL A 491 4.38 23.10 16.16
CA VAL A 491 4.49 21.64 16.29
C VAL A 491 4.93 21.25 17.70
N THR A 492 5.92 21.94 18.27
CA THR A 492 6.43 21.65 19.62
C THR A 492 5.36 21.93 20.69
N LEU A 493 4.66 23.05 20.58
CA LEU A 493 3.55 23.41 21.47
C LEU A 493 2.40 22.39 21.38
N ILE A 494 2.03 21.96 20.18
CA ILE A 494 1.00 20.93 19.95
C ILE A 494 1.43 19.60 20.57
N LYS A 495 2.68 19.17 20.38
CA LYS A 495 3.20 17.93 20.99
C LYS A 495 3.10 18.00 22.51
N PHE A 496 3.55 19.08 23.13
CA PHE A 496 3.44 19.26 24.59
C PHE A 496 1.98 19.26 25.05
N SER A 497 1.11 20.03 24.38
CA SER A 497 -0.32 20.08 24.69
C SER A 497 -1.02 18.72 24.53
N SER A 498 -0.64 17.95 23.51
CA SER A 498 -1.17 16.60 23.26
C SER A 498 -0.77 15.62 24.37
N LEU A 499 0.44 15.76 24.93
CA LEU A 499 0.90 14.94 26.05
C LEU A 499 0.12 15.27 27.32
N VAL A 500 -0.07 16.56 27.62
CA VAL A 500 -0.86 17.01 28.79
C VAL A 500 -2.32 16.58 28.69
N LEU A 501 -2.96 16.78 27.53
CA LEU A 501 -4.35 16.39 27.31
C LEU A 501 -4.53 14.87 27.26
N GLY A 502 -3.61 14.15 26.61
CA GLY A 502 -3.57 12.69 26.61
C GLY A 502 -3.49 12.13 28.03
N TRP A 503 -2.65 12.73 28.87
CA TRP A 503 -2.55 12.38 30.28
C TRP A 503 -3.86 12.64 31.03
N LYS A 504 -4.47 13.81 30.84
CA LYS A 504 -5.76 14.18 31.46
C LYS A 504 -6.89 13.21 31.09
N TRP A 505 -6.92 12.72 29.85
CA TRP A 505 -7.94 11.76 29.43
C TRP A 505 -7.63 10.34 29.88
N ALA A 506 -6.36 9.94 29.91
CA ALA A 506 -5.97 8.65 30.47
C ALA A 506 -6.39 8.55 31.94
N THR A 507 -6.16 9.59 32.74
CA THR A 507 -6.58 9.61 34.16
C THR A 507 -8.10 9.57 34.31
N ALA A 508 -8.84 10.27 33.45
CA ALA A 508 -10.31 10.28 33.48
C ALA A 508 -10.96 8.91 33.15
N TRP A 509 -10.26 8.04 32.42
CA TRP A 509 -10.72 6.71 32.02
C TRP A 509 -10.01 5.56 32.73
N CYS A 510 -9.15 5.87 33.70
CA CYS A 510 -8.28 4.90 34.38
C CYS A 510 -9.06 3.75 35.03
N THR A 511 -10.22 4.03 35.61
CA THR A 511 -11.08 3.05 36.27
C THR A 511 -11.68 2.04 35.28
N GLU A 512 -12.11 2.53 34.12
CA GLU A 512 -12.72 1.73 33.06
C GLU A 512 -11.67 0.91 32.30
N THR A 513 -10.49 1.49 32.03
CA THR A 513 -9.36 0.76 31.41
C THR A 513 -8.82 -0.33 32.32
N ALA A 514 -8.75 -0.08 33.62
CA ALA A 514 -8.35 -1.09 34.61
C ALA A 514 -9.37 -2.23 34.68
N ALA A 515 -10.68 -1.92 34.67
CA ALA A 515 -11.74 -2.93 34.67
C ALA A 515 -11.74 -3.79 33.40
N ALA A 516 -11.57 -3.18 32.22
CA ALA A 516 -11.49 -3.87 30.94
C ALA A 516 -10.27 -4.81 30.87
N PHE A 517 -9.11 -4.35 31.35
CA PHE A 517 -7.91 -5.18 31.41
C PHE A 517 -8.05 -6.33 32.40
N ARG A 518 -8.64 -6.07 33.58
CA ARG A 518 -8.91 -7.10 34.60
C ARG A 518 -9.76 -8.26 34.06
N GLY A 519 -10.77 -7.96 33.25
CA GLY A 519 -11.66 -8.98 32.66
C GLY A 519 -10.94 -9.98 31.75
N ASN A 520 -9.78 -9.61 31.18
CA ASN A 520 -9.00 -10.44 30.25
C ASN A 520 -7.81 -11.17 30.88
N LEU A 521 -7.55 -11.01 32.18
CA LEU A 521 -6.42 -11.64 32.88
C LEU A 521 -6.80 -12.97 33.55
N SER A 522 -5.85 -13.91 33.62
CA SER A 522 -6.01 -15.19 34.32
C SER A 522 -5.14 -15.30 35.59
N GLY A 523 -5.66 -16.03 36.58
CA GLY A 523 -5.02 -16.51 37.82
C GLY A 523 -3.86 -15.69 38.40
N LYS A 524 -2.62 -16.03 37.99
CA LYS A 524 -1.39 -15.43 38.53
C LYS A 524 -1.23 -13.95 38.19
N PHE A 525 -1.71 -13.51 37.03
CA PHE A 525 -1.61 -12.11 36.61
C PHE A 525 -2.65 -11.20 37.27
N LEU A 526 -3.80 -11.75 37.68
CA LEU A 526 -4.83 -11.03 38.44
C LEU A 526 -4.31 -10.55 39.80
N THR A 527 -3.56 -11.40 40.51
CA THR A 527 -3.03 -11.05 41.84
C THR A 527 -1.88 -10.03 41.76
N VAL A 528 -1.09 -10.06 40.70
CA VAL A 528 -0.09 -9.02 40.40
C VAL A 528 -0.77 -7.71 40.02
N PHE A 529 -1.80 -7.78 39.18
CA PHE A 529 -2.61 -6.62 38.78
C PHE A 529 -3.25 -5.92 39.99
N ASP A 530 -3.94 -6.66 40.87
CA ASP A 530 -4.61 -6.08 42.03
C ASP A 530 -3.61 -5.44 43.01
N LYS A 531 -2.39 -6.00 43.17
CA LYS A 531 -1.31 -5.40 43.98
C LYS A 531 -0.77 -4.09 43.38
N VAL A 532 -0.61 -4.04 42.06
CA VAL A 532 -0.07 -2.88 41.34
C VAL A 532 -1.12 -1.76 41.27
N ASP A 533 -2.39 -2.10 41.04
CA ASP A 533 -3.48 -1.12 40.95
C ASP A 533 -3.79 -0.44 42.29
N GLN A 534 -3.61 -1.14 43.42
CA GLN A 534 -3.79 -0.58 44.77
C GLN A 534 -2.62 0.29 45.24
N LYS A 535 -1.37 0.00 44.83
CA LYS A 535 -0.17 0.73 45.30
C LYS A 535 0.17 1.98 44.50
N LEU A 536 -0.19 2.03 43.21
CA LEU A 536 0.15 3.16 42.35
C LEU A 536 -0.93 4.26 42.38
N PRO A 537 -0.54 5.55 42.49
CA PRO A 537 -1.50 6.64 42.38
C PRO A 537 -2.10 6.69 40.96
N ASN A 538 -3.36 7.13 40.86
CA ASN A 538 -4.15 7.18 39.61
C ASN A 538 -3.42 7.85 38.44
N PHE A 539 -2.55 8.83 38.72
CA PHE A 539 -1.73 9.52 37.72
C PHE A 539 -0.76 8.58 37.00
N LEU A 540 0.02 7.77 37.74
CA LEU A 540 1.07 6.89 37.20
C LEU A 540 0.52 5.64 36.50
N LYS A 541 -0.62 5.12 36.96
CA LYS A 541 -1.20 3.88 36.43
C LYS A 541 -2.08 4.07 35.19
N SER A 542 -2.56 5.29 34.94
CA SER A 542 -3.51 5.60 33.87
C SER A 542 -3.02 5.28 32.45
N ILE A 543 -1.76 5.62 32.12
CA ILE A 543 -1.19 5.37 30.79
C ILE A 543 -0.90 3.87 30.55
N PRO A 544 -0.22 3.15 31.48
CA PRO A 544 -0.02 1.71 31.34
C PRO A 544 -1.33 0.94 31.16
N TRP A 545 -2.39 1.29 31.91
CA TRP A 545 -3.69 0.64 31.76
C TRP A 545 -4.40 0.97 30.45
N LEU A 546 -4.27 2.20 29.95
CA LEU A 546 -4.79 2.56 28.64
C LEU A 546 -4.09 1.80 27.51
N ILE A 547 -2.76 1.65 27.58
CA ILE A 547 -1.97 0.87 26.61
C ILE A 547 -2.36 -0.61 26.71
N ALA A 548 -2.44 -1.16 27.93
CA ALA A 548 -2.81 -2.55 28.14
C ALA A 548 -4.23 -2.85 27.63
N ALA A 549 -5.19 -1.96 27.88
CA ALA A 549 -6.55 -2.09 27.37
C ALA A 549 -6.63 -1.96 25.84
N LEU A 550 -5.81 -1.10 25.21
CA LEU A 550 -5.72 -1.01 23.75
C LEU A 550 -5.17 -2.31 23.15
N VAL A 551 -4.13 -2.89 23.76
CA VAL A 551 -3.55 -4.17 23.33
C VAL A 551 -4.54 -5.31 23.49
N THR A 552 -5.28 -5.38 24.60
CA THR A 552 -6.24 -6.47 24.79
C THR A 552 -7.46 -6.36 23.88
N GLU A 553 -8.00 -5.16 23.64
CA GLU A 553 -9.10 -4.95 22.69
C GLU A 553 -8.67 -5.27 21.25
N THR A 554 -7.45 -4.91 20.86
CA THR A 554 -6.92 -5.25 19.52
C THR A 554 -6.68 -6.75 19.37
N LEU A 555 -6.14 -7.43 20.39
CA LEU A 555 -6.00 -8.88 20.40
C LEU A 555 -7.35 -9.60 20.43
N GLY A 556 -8.34 -9.09 21.18
CA GLY A 556 -9.71 -9.58 21.20
C GLY A 556 -10.36 -9.47 19.81
N PHE A 557 -10.23 -8.31 19.17
CA PHE A 557 -10.67 -8.11 17.80
C PHE A 557 -10.00 -9.08 16.81
N ILE A 558 -8.69 -9.29 16.92
CA ILE A 558 -7.95 -10.26 16.08
C ILE A 558 -8.40 -11.70 16.35
N LYS A 559 -8.65 -12.05 17.62
CA LYS A 559 -9.15 -13.37 18.02
C LYS A 559 -10.54 -13.64 17.46
N ASP A 560 -11.46 -12.69 17.55
CA ASP A 560 -12.81 -12.79 16.98
C ASP A 560 -12.77 -12.83 15.45
N LEU A 561 -11.81 -12.14 14.83
CA LEU A 561 -11.59 -12.20 13.39
C LEU A 561 -10.99 -13.54 12.95
N GLY A 562 -10.17 -14.16 13.80
CA GLY A 562 -9.36 -15.34 13.49
C GLY A 562 -9.98 -16.67 13.90
N SER A 563 -10.85 -16.72 14.90
CA SER A 563 -11.42 -17.96 15.45
C SER A 563 -12.24 -18.76 14.43
N ASP A 564 -12.75 -18.08 13.41
CA ASP A 564 -13.55 -18.68 12.34
C ASP A 564 -12.69 -19.13 11.14
N PHE A 565 -11.39 -18.79 11.11
CA PHE A 565 -10.47 -19.24 10.06
C PHE A 565 -9.72 -20.49 10.52
N ASP A 566 -9.75 -21.54 9.68
CA ASP A 566 -9.02 -22.81 9.91
C ASP A 566 -7.55 -22.58 10.27
N LEU A 567 -6.90 -21.56 9.72
CA LEU A 567 -5.51 -21.19 10.03
C LEU A 567 -5.27 -20.93 11.52
N SER A 568 -6.18 -20.24 12.20
CA SER A 568 -6.06 -19.96 13.65
C SER A 568 -6.19 -21.25 14.46
N LYS A 569 -7.12 -22.13 14.08
CA LYS A 569 -7.28 -23.45 14.70
C LYS A 569 -6.00 -24.27 14.58
N ARG A 570 -5.38 -24.32 13.39
CA ARG A 570 -4.12 -25.03 13.14
C ARG A 570 -2.96 -24.51 13.99
N LEU A 571 -2.79 -23.19 14.07
CA LEU A 571 -1.75 -22.58 14.90
C LEU A 571 -1.98 -22.89 16.39
N SER A 572 -3.22 -22.83 16.86
CA SER A 572 -3.55 -23.17 18.25
C SER A 572 -3.26 -24.63 18.58
N ALA A 573 -3.52 -25.56 17.65
CA ALA A 573 -3.21 -26.97 17.79
C ALA A 573 -1.69 -27.21 17.85
N GLN A 574 -0.90 -26.52 17.01
CA GLN A 574 0.57 -26.64 17.04
C GLN A 574 1.19 -26.10 18.34
N VAL A 575 0.68 -24.98 18.86
CA VAL A 575 1.12 -24.46 20.16
C VAL A 575 0.76 -25.44 21.28
N PHE A 576 -0.44 -26.02 21.23
CA PHE A 576 -0.88 -27.02 22.19
C PHE A 576 -0.04 -28.31 22.12
N LYS A 577 0.31 -28.77 20.91
CA LYS A 577 1.22 -29.91 20.71
C LYS A 577 2.56 -29.70 21.42
N ARG A 578 3.21 -28.56 21.17
CA ARG A 578 4.50 -28.21 21.81
C ARG A 578 4.42 -28.13 23.33
N GLN A 579 3.30 -27.68 23.88
CA GLN A 579 3.08 -27.66 25.33
C GLN A 579 3.01 -29.07 25.91
N LEU A 580 2.46 -30.04 25.17
CA LEU A 580 2.32 -31.42 25.62
C LEU A 580 3.61 -32.25 25.45
N GLU A 581 4.32 -32.08 24.32
CA GLU A 581 5.62 -32.71 24.08
C GLU A 581 6.61 -32.43 25.23
N SER A 582 6.62 -31.19 25.76
CA SER A 582 7.48 -30.81 26.89
C SER A 582 7.16 -31.47 28.23
N VAL A 583 6.02 -32.16 28.35
CA VAL A 583 5.55 -32.77 29.60
C VAL A 583 5.54 -34.30 29.51
N GLU A 584 5.33 -34.88 28.33
CA GLU A 584 5.36 -36.34 28.14
C GLU A 584 6.75 -36.96 28.37
N GLU A 585 7.85 -36.23 28.12
CA GLU A 585 9.22 -36.66 28.51
C GLU A 585 9.34 -36.98 30.01
N PHE A 586 8.41 -36.52 30.85
CA PHE A 586 8.38 -36.80 32.29
C PHE A 586 7.42 -37.93 32.71
N ALA A 587 6.62 -38.49 31.79
CA ALA A 587 5.48 -39.36 32.14
C ALA A 587 5.61 -40.84 31.70
N GLU A 588 6.71 -41.24 31.06
CA GLU A 588 6.98 -42.62 30.64
C GLU A 588 7.27 -43.61 31.80
N GLY A 589 7.29 -43.14 33.05
CA GLY A 589 7.72 -43.92 34.21
C GLY A 589 6.67 -44.74 34.97
N ASP A 590 5.38 -44.68 34.63
CA ASP A 590 4.31 -45.33 35.43
C ASP A 590 3.61 -46.47 34.68
N GLY A 591 3.64 -47.66 35.30
CA GLY A 591 3.23 -48.96 34.74
C GLY A 591 1.85 -49.01 34.09
N THR A 592 1.83 -48.79 32.78
CA THR A 592 0.67 -48.92 31.89
C THR A 592 0.81 -50.20 31.06
N ASP A 593 -0.25 -51.01 30.98
CA ASP A 593 -0.32 -52.09 29.99
C ASP A 593 -0.51 -51.45 28.62
N GLY A 594 0.54 -51.47 27.79
CA GLY A 594 0.61 -50.69 26.55
C GLY A 594 -0.32 -51.15 25.42
N ARG A 595 -1.16 -52.18 25.60
CA ARG A 595 -2.06 -52.69 24.54
C ARG A 595 -3.53 -52.43 24.86
N LEU A 596 -4.22 -51.80 23.93
CA LEU A 596 -5.66 -51.59 23.98
C LEU A 596 -6.41 -52.95 23.99
N PRO A 597 -7.52 -53.06 24.75
CA PRO A 597 -8.41 -54.21 24.67
C PRO A 597 -8.96 -54.40 23.27
N LYS A 598 -9.01 -55.65 22.78
CA LYS A 598 -9.56 -55.97 21.44
C LYS A 598 -11.00 -55.47 21.28
N GLU A 599 -11.82 -55.65 22.31
CA GLU A 599 -13.21 -55.16 22.38
C GLU A 599 -13.33 -53.65 22.05
N TYR A 600 -12.35 -52.83 22.44
CA TYR A 600 -12.35 -51.41 22.14
C TYR A 600 -11.84 -51.10 20.73
N VAL A 601 -10.83 -51.83 20.26
CA VAL A 601 -10.30 -51.68 18.89
C VAL A 601 -11.35 -52.06 17.86
N ASP A 602 -12.19 -53.05 18.14
CA ASP A 602 -13.24 -53.53 17.24
C ASP A 602 -14.36 -52.48 17.02
N LEU A 603 -14.49 -51.47 17.90
CA LEU A 603 -15.37 -50.30 17.69
C LEU A 603 -14.92 -49.39 16.53
N PHE A 604 -13.66 -49.55 16.08
CA PHE A 604 -13.03 -48.74 15.04
C PHE A 604 -12.55 -49.63 13.87
N PRO A 605 -13.48 -50.20 13.08
CA PRO A 605 -13.13 -51.11 11.99
C PRO A 605 -12.34 -50.39 10.89
N LYS A 606 -11.38 -51.09 10.28
CA LYS A 606 -10.52 -50.57 9.19
C LYS A 606 -11.24 -50.42 7.83
N GLY A 607 -12.52 -50.78 7.75
CA GLY A 607 -13.33 -50.80 6.54
C GLY A 607 -14.71 -50.15 6.75
N VAL A 608 -15.65 -50.44 5.86
CA VAL A 608 -17.04 -50.01 6.02
C VAL A 608 -17.63 -50.77 7.22
N PRO A 609 -18.15 -50.08 8.26
CA PRO A 609 -18.83 -50.73 9.38
C PRO A 609 -20.06 -51.51 8.91
N GLU A 610 -20.29 -52.69 9.48
CA GLU A 610 -21.53 -53.46 9.28
C GLU A 610 -22.72 -52.79 9.97
N ASP A 611 -22.50 -52.18 11.13
CA ASP A 611 -23.53 -51.46 11.87
C ASP A 611 -23.73 -50.04 11.31
N THR A 612 -24.92 -49.84 10.75
CA THR A 612 -25.35 -48.58 10.13
C THR A 612 -25.60 -47.45 11.14
N SER A 613 -25.83 -47.78 12.41
CA SER A 613 -26.12 -46.78 13.47
C SER A 613 -24.91 -45.88 13.80
N ILE A 614 -23.71 -46.32 13.41
CA ILE A 614 -22.41 -45.68 13.68
C ILE A 614 -22.00 -44.76 12.52
N LEU A 615 -22.76 -44.75 11.43
CA LEU A 615 -22.38 -44.02 10.22
C LEU A 615 -22.79 -42.56 10.36
N ILE A 616 -21.79 -41.67 10.27
CA ILE A 616 -22.00 -40.23 10.37
C ILE A 616 -21.90 -39.59 8.99
N GLU A 617 -22.86 -38.72 8.68
CA GLU A 617 -22.80 -37.88 7.50
C GLU A 617 -22.00 -36.60 7.82
N PRO A 618 -20.90 -36.32 7.10
CA PRO A 618 -20.13 -35.10 7.32
C PRO A 618 -20.89 -33.84 6.91
N VAL A 619 -20.53 -32.71 7.51
CA VAL A 619 -21.11 -31.39 7.22
C VAL A 619 -20.64 -30.91 5.83
N GLY A 620 -21.37 -31.36 4.81
CA GLY A 620 -21.10 -31.11 3.39
C GLY A 620 -22.16 -31.70 2.45
N GLY A 621 -23.03 -32.58 2.97
CA GLY A 621 -24.19 -33.11 2.25
C GLY A 621 -23.82 -33.93 1.02
N ILE A 622 -22.69 -34.65 1.05
CA ILE A 622 -22.27 -35.46 -0.10
C ILE A 622 -23.27 -36.60 -0.33
N LEU A 623 -23.78 -37.24 0.73
CA LEU A 623 -24.80 -38.28 0.61
C LEU A 623 -26.09 -37.67 0.08
N GLN A 624 -26.51 -36.53 0.66
CA GLN A 624 -27.69 -35.82 0.17
C GLN A 624 -27.59 -35.45 -1.31
N LYS A 625 -26.42 -35.03 -1.80
CA LYS A 625 -26.20 -34.74 -3.23
C LYS A 625 -26.30 -36.00 -4.07
N ILE A 626 -25.61 -37.09 -3.69
CA ILE A 626 -25.69 -38.37 -4.41
C ILE A 626 -27.14 -38.85 -4.48
N ASP A 627 -27.87 -38.79 -3.36
CA ASP A 627 -29.27 -39.15 -3.26
C ASP A 627 -30.20 -38.29 -4.11
N THR A 628 -29.90 -36.99 -4.23
CA THR A 628 -30.67 -36.07 -5.09
C THR A 628 -30.52 -36.46 -6.55
N GLU A 629 -29.29 -36.70 -7.03
CA GLU A 629 -29.02 -37.09 -8.42
C GLU A 629 -29.69 -38.42 -8.76
N ILE A 630 -29.59 -39.42 -7.87
CA ILE A 630 -30.25 -40.72 -8.04
C ILE A 630 -31.78 -40.55 -8.04
N GLY A 631 -32.33 -39.70 -7.17
CA GLY A 631 -33.76 -39.41 -7.12
C GLY A 631 -34.31 -38.71 -8.35
N GLU A 632 -33.54 -37.77 -8.93
CA GLU A 632 -33.91 -37.08 -10.17
C GLU A 632 -33.92 -38.01 -11.37
N TRP A 633 -32.91 -38.88 -11.49
CA TRP A 633 -32.88 -39.97 -12.47
C TRP A 633 -34.08 -40.90 -12.31
N LYS A 634 -34.32 -41.41 -11.09
CA LYS A 634 -35.42 -42.33 -10.80
C LYS A 634 -36.80 -41.75 -11.14
N SER A 635 -36.97 -40.43 -10.98
CA SER A 635 -38.23 -39.74 -11.28
C SER A 635 -38.38 -39.34 -12.75
N GLY A 636 -37.38 -39.64 -13.61
CA GLY A 636 -37.37 -39.26 -15.01
C GLY A 636 -37.27 -37.74 -15.24
N LYS A 637 -36.88 -36.97 -14.22
CA LYS A 637 -36.70 -35.51 -14.33
C LYS A 637 -35.39 -35.15 -15.03
N SER A 638 -34.45 -36.08 -15.02
CA SER A 638 -33.10 -35.89 -15.55
C SER A 638 -32.67 -37.13 -16.32
N ASP A 639 -32.13 -36.92 -17.53
CA ASP A 639 -31.48 -37.98 -18.33
C ASP A 639 -30.04 -38.28 -17.82
N GLU A 640 -29.67 -37.69 -16.68
CA GLU A 640 -28.37 -37.90 -16.03
C GLU A 640 -28.33 -39.26 -15.36
N HIS A 641 -27.41 -40.10 -15.82
CA HIS A 641 -27.27 -41.47 -15.35
C HIS A 641 -25.83 -41.80 -14.92
N SER A 642 -24.98 -40.79 -14.68
CA SER A 642 -23.59 -41.00 -14.30
C SER A 642 -23.05 -39.97 -13.30
N LEU A 643 -22.40 -40.48 -12.26
CA LEU A 643 -21.87 -39.74 -11.12
C LEU A 643 -20.46 -40.23 -10.78
N ALA A 644 -19.49 -39.31 -10.68
CA ALA A 644 -18.16 -39.61 -10.17
C ALA A 644 -17.94 -38.97 -8.81
N ILE A 645 -17.45 -39.74 -7.84
CA ILE A 645 -17.06 -39.27 -6.51
C ILE A 645 -15.55 -39.39 -6.41
N TYR A 646 -14.84 -38.31 -6.12
CA TYR A 646 -13.39 -38.36 -5.96
C TYR A 646 -12.90 -37.70 -4.67
N GLY A 647 -11.84 -38.24 -4.08
CA GLY A 647 -11.30 -37.76 -2.81
C GLY A 647 -10.12 -38.59 -2.33
N ASP A 648 -9.43 -38.12 -1.30
CA ASP A 648 -8.25 -38.81 -0.75
C ASP A 648 -8.64 -40.20 -0.19
N LYS A 649 -7.71 -41.16 -0.18
CA LYS A 649 -7.94 -42.46 0.46
C LYS A 649 -8.28 -42.25 1.93
N GLY A 650 -9.35 -42.89 2.41
CA GLY A 650 -9.85 -42.72 3.79
C GLY A 650 -10.84 -41.57 4.00
N SER A 651 -11.19 -40.80 2.96
CA SER A 651 -12.15 -39.68 3.07
C SER A 651 -13.63 -40.08 3.26
N GLY A 652 -13.95 -41.38 3.30
CA GLY A 652 -15.31 -41.90 3.48
C GLY A 652 -16.10 -42.20 2.19
N LYS A 653 -15.46 -42.29 1.02
CA LYS A 653 -16.13 -42.59 -0.27
C LYS A 653 -16.83 -43.96 -0.27
N SER A 654 -16.12 -45.01 0.11
CA SER A 654 -16.63 -46.37 0.20
C SER A 654 -17.81 -46.46 1.17
N THR A 655 -17.69 -45.81 2.32
CA THR A 655 -18.77 -45.70 3.32
C THR A 655 -19.99 -44.99 2.75
N ALA A 656 -19.78 -43.91 1.98
CA ALA A 656 -20.87 -43.19 1.34
C ALA A 656 -21.61 -44.05 0.31
N LEU A 657 -20.89 -44.80 -0.53
CA LEU A 657 -21.51 -45.73 -1.48
C LEU A 657 -22.29 -46.83 -0.75
N ALA A 658 -21.75 -47.39 0.33
CA ALA A 658 -22.46 -48.38 1.14
C ALA A 658 -23.74 -47.82 1.77
N GLN A 659 -23.74 -46.58 2.27
CA GLN A 659 -24.95 -45.92 2.79
C GLN A 659 -26.01 -45.71 1.71
N ILE A 660 -25.60 -45.33 0.51
CA ILE A 660 -26.50 -45.18 -0.64
C ILE A 660 -27.11 -46.54 -1.02
N ALA A 661 -26.31 -47.60 -1.01
CA ALA A 661 -26.81 -48.95 -1.27
C ALA A 661 -27.89 -49.39 -0.28
N LEU A 662 -27.71 -49.06 1.00
CA LEU A 662 -28.67 -49.39 2.06
C LEU A 662 -29.94 -48.55 2.00
N LYS A 663 -29.85 -47.31 1.52
CA LYS A 663 -30.98 -46.38 1.43
C LYS A 663 -31.92 -46.70 0.26
N HIS A 664 -31.38 -47.16 -0.86
CA HIS A 664 -32.13 -47.43 -2.10
C HIS A 664 -32.47 -48.92 -2.26
N GLN A 665 -33.29 -49.47 -1.36
CA GLN A 665 -33.77 -50.87 -1.47
C GLN A 665 -34.94 -51.04 -2.45
N ASP A 666 -35.42 -49.93 -3.00
CA ASP A 666 -36.55 -49.81 -3.92
C ASP A 666 -36.18 -50.06 -5.39
N ILE A 667 -34.88 -50.15 -5.69
CA ILE A 667 -34.32 -50.44 -7.02
C ILE A 667 -33.26 -51.55 -6.92
N THR A 668 -32.84 -52.10 -8.04
CA THR A 668 -31.77 -53.11 -8.05
C THR A 668 -30.43 -52.41 -7.80
N VAL A 669 -29.81 -52.62 -6.65
CA VAL A 669 -28.48 -52.05 -6.36
C VAL A 669 -27.42 -53.12 -6.49
N ILE A 670 -26.39 -52.82 -7.28
CA ILE A 670 -25.20 -53.66 -7.45
C ILE A 670 -24.00 -52.82 -7.00
N ALA A 671 -23.49 -53.13 -5.80
CA ALA A 671 -22.28 -52.51 -5.26
C ALA A 671 -21.09 -53.45 -5.41
N VAL A 672 -19.99 -52.95 -5.99
CA VAL A 672 -18.81 -53.77 -6.29
C VAL A 672 -17.51 -52.98 -6.14
N ASP A 673 -16.50 -53.64 -5.60
CA ASP A 673 -15.12 -53.17 -5.61
C ASP A 673 -14.45 -53.59 -6.92
N VAL A 674 -13.96 -52.63 -7.70
CA VAL A 674 -13.29 -52.92 -8.98
C VAL A 674 -11.96 -53.63 -8.71
N PRO A 675 -11.73 -54.85 -9.25
CA PRO A 675 -10.54 -55.63 -8.95
C PRO A 675 -9.26 -55.01 -9.54
N SER A 676 -8.14 -55.17 -8.84
CA SER A 676 -6.84 -54.62 -9.24
C SER A 676 -6.06 -55.60 -10.13
N LYS A 677 -5.77 -55.37 -11.41
CA LYS A 677 -6.17 -54.25 -12.31
C LYS A 677 -6.92 -54.80 -13.53
N LEU A 678 -7.96 -54.10 -13.98
CA LEU A 678 -8.71 -54.42 -15.20
C LEU A 678 -8.27 -53.51 -16.33
N LEU A 679 -7.24 -53.92 -17.09
CA LEU A 679 -6.62 -53.06 -18.11
C LEU A 679 -7.09 -53.34 -19.54
N ASN A 680 -7.65 -54.53 -19.80
CA ASN A 680 -8.03 -54.96 -21.14
C ASN A 680 -9.55 -54.80 -21.37
N ARG A 681 -9.94 -54.39 -22.58
CA ARG A 681 -11.35 -54.24 -22.97
C ARG A 681 -12.19 -55.48 -22.67
N GLU A 682 -11.77 -56.64 -23.16
CA GLU A 682 -12.51 -57.91 -22.98
C GLU A 682 -12.72 -58.26 -21.50
N ALA A 683 -11.72 -58.02 -20.65
CA ALA A 683 -11.81 -58.26 -19.22
C ALA A 683 -12.82 -57.33 -18.55
N VAL A 684 -12.87 -56.06 -18.98
CA VAL A 684 -13.84 -55.07 -18.48
C VAL A 684 -15.26 -55.41 -18.94
N LEU A 685 -15.46 -55.76 -20.21
CA LEU A 685 -16.76 -56.17 -20.73
C LEU A 685 -17.27 -57.44 -20.05
N LYS A 686 -16.39 -58.43 -19.83
CA LYS A 686 -16.72 -59.65 -19.09
C LYS A 686 -17.06 -59.35 -17.62
N PHE A 687 -16.33 -58.42 -16.99
CA PHE A 687 -16.61 -58.01 -15.61
C PHE A 687 -18.00 -57.39 -15.47
N PHE A 688 -18.34 -56.40 -16.31
CA PHE A 688 -19.67 -55.79 -16.29
C PHE A 688 -20.78 -56.73 -16.78
N GLY A 689 -20.48 -57.60 -17.75
CA GLY A 689 -21.42 -58.63 -18.20
C GLY A 689 -21.77 -59.62 -17.09
N ASN A 690 -20.79 -60.04 -16.29
CA ASN A 690 -21.06 -60.88 -15.11
C ASN A 690 -21.90 -60.15 -14.05
N LEU A 691 -21.67 -58.84 -13.83
CA LEU A 691 -22.43 -58.06 -12.86
C LEU A 691 -23.89 -57.86 -13.28
N LEU A 692 -24.12 -57.58 -14.57
CA LEU A 692 -25.44 -57.39 -15.15
C LEU A 692 -26.10 -58.71 -15.61
N GLN A 693 -25.40 -59.84 -15.46
CA GLN A 693 -25.83 -61.18 -15.89
C GLN A 693 -26.20 -61.25 -17.39
N ALA A 694 -25.40 -60.60 -18.24
CA ALA A 694 -25.62 -60.48 -19.68
C ALA A 694 -24.30 -60.55 -20.46
N ASP A 695 -24.40 -60.83 -21.77
CA ASP A 695 -23.24 -60.72 -22.66
C ASP A 695 -23.07 -59.27 -23.12
N LEU A 696 -21.92 -58.67 -22.81
CA LEU A 696 -21.53 -57.33 -23.23
C LEU A 696 -20.39 -57.35 -24.27
N SER A 697 -20.24 -58.46 -25.01
CA SER A 697 -19.18 -58.64 -26.00
C SER A 697 -19.11 -57.53 -27.06
N GLU A 698 -20.25 -56.94 -27.46
CA GLU A 698 -20.30 -55.79 -28.38
C GLU A 698 -20.21 -54.41 -27.71
N GLY A 699 -19.95 -54.34 -26.40
CA GLY A 699 -19.78 -53.10 -25.66
C GLY A 699 -21.09 -52.32 -25.49
N GLY A 700 -21.08 -51.03 -25.85
CA GLY A 700 -22.24 -50.14 -25.68
C GLY A 700 -23.52 -50.61 -26.40
N ARG A 701 -23.40 -51.33 -27.53
CA ARG A 701 -24.58 -51.85 -28.26
C ARG A 701 -25.34 -52.90 -27.45
N SER A 702 -24.63 -53.90 -26.93
CA SER A 702 -25.21 -54.92 -26.06
C SER A 702 -25.83 -54.31 -24.80
N LEU A 703 -25.24 -53.23 -24.28
CA LEU A 703 -25.79 -52.53 -23.12
C LEU A 703 -27.13 -51.83 -23.43
N ILE A 704 -27.31 -51.23 -24.62
CA ILE A 704 -28.60 -50.63 -25.02
C ILE A 704 -29.69 -51.69 -25.16
N GLU A 705 -29.35 -52.85 -25.74
CA GLU A 705 -30.30 -53.95 -25.90
C GLU A 705 -30.74 -54.48 -24.54
N LEU A 706 -29.77 -54.67 -23.63
CA LEU A 706 -30.01 -55.09 -22.26
C LEU A 706 -30.83 -54.07 -21.44
N ASP A 707 -30.55 -52.79 -21.59
CA ASP A 707 -31.20 -51.70 -20.84
C ASP A 707 -32.73 -51.72 -20.98
N ARG A 708 -33.26 -52.14 -22.13
CA ARG A 708 -34.71 -52.29 -22.36
C ARG A 708 -35.37 -53.36 -21.51
N GLU A 709 -34.60 -54.36 -21.08
CA GLU A 709 -35.07 -55.48 -20.27
C GLU A 709 -34.75 -55.30 -18.79
N LEU A 710 -33.79 -54.42 -18.46
CA LEU A 710 -33.39 -54.12 -17.10
C LEU A 710 -34.46 -53.32 -16.36
N LYS A 711 -34.67 -53.69 -15.09
CA LYS A 711 -35.30 -52.79 -14.11
C LYS A 711 -34.32 -51.68 -13.76
N PRO A 712 -34.79 -50.54 -13.21
CA PRO A 712 -33.91 -49.50 -12.69
C PRO A 712 -32.83 -50.11 -11.78
N THR A 713 -31.58 -50.00 -12.23
CA THR A 713 -30.40 -50.64 -11.67
C THR A 713 -29.35 -49.59 -11.36
N LEU A 714 -28.93 -49.53 -10.10
CA LEU A 714 -27.89 -48.64 -9.60
C LEU A 714 -26.57 -49.42 -9.45
N LEU A 715 -25.59 -49.09 -10.30
CA LEU A 715 -24.24 -49.63 -10.25
C LEU A 715 -23.34 -48.72 -9.41
N LEU A 716 -22.94 -49.19 -8.23
CA LEU A 716 -22.00 -48.51 -7.35
C LEU A 716 -20.61 -49.15 -7.50
N LEU A 717 -19.69 -48.44 -8.13
CA LEU A 717 -18.33 -48.90 -8.41
C LEU A 717 -17.36 -48.24 -7.44
N ASP A 718 -16.71 -49.03 -6.58
CA ASP A 718 -15.62 -48.55 -5.74
C ASP A 718 -14.24 -48.88 -6.33
N GLU A 719 -13.23 -48.11 -5.95
CA GLU A 719 -11.83 -48.30 -6.39
C GLU A 719 -11.64 -48.25 -7.93
N THR A 720 -12.41 -47.41 -8.62
CA THR A 720 -12.45 -47.31 -10.09
C THR A 720 -11.09 -46.95 -10.72
N GLN A 721 -10.16 -46.39 -9.93
CA GLN A 721 -8.74 -46.25 -10.33
C GLN A 721 -8.05 -47.56 -10.74
N ASN A 722 -8.66 -48.72 -10.48
CA ASN A 722 -8.16 -50.02 -10.91
C ASN A 722 -8.38 -50.33 -12.39
N LEU A 723 -9.11 -49.49 -13.13
CA LEU A 723 -9.34 -49.63 -14.58
C LEU A 723 -8.25 -48.98 -15.44
N PHE A 724 -7.22 -48.39 -14.84
CA PHE A 724 -6.08 -47.88 -15.59
C PHE A 724 -4.75 -48.15 -14.91
N LEU A 725 -3.71 -48.09 -15.72
CA LEU A 725 -2.32 -48.06 -15.33
C LEU A 725 -1.64 -46.95 -16.13
N SER A 726 -0.89 -46.06 -15.49
CA SER A 726 -0.32 -44.88 -16.16
C SER A 726 0.95 -45.24 -16.93
N ARG A 727 0.78 -46.06 -17.98
CA ARG A 727 1.79 -46.48 -18.96
C ARG A 727 1.17 -46.41 -20.36
N VAL A 728 2.00 -46.52 -21.40
CA VAL A 728 1.50 -46.63 -22.79
C VAL A 728 0.59 -47.87 -22.90
N GLY A 729 -0.61 -47.68 -23.47
CA GLY A 729 -1.62 -48.74 -23.59
C GLY A 729 -2.31 -49.13 -22.27
N GLY A 730 -2.00 -48.49 -21.15
CA GLY A 730 -2.58 -48.83 -19.84
C GLY A 730 -3.97 -48.23 -19.56
N PHE A 731 -4.63 -47.64 -20.55
CA PHE A 731 -5.91 -46.93 -20.37
C PHE A 731 -7.12 -47.62 -21.01
N GLU A 732 -6.95 -48.75 -21.69
CA GLU A 732 -8.03 -49.41 -22.44
C GLU A 732 -9.20 -49.85 -21.53
N GLY A 733 -8.90 -50.29 -20.30
CA GLY A 733 -9.93 -50.61 -19.32
C GLY A 733 -10.81 -49.39 -18.96
N TYR A 734 -10.18 -48.25 -18.69
CA TYR A 734 -10.89 -47.00 -18.38
C TYR A 734 -11.65 -46.45 -19.59
N LYS A 735 -11.07 -46.50 -20.80
CA LYS A 735 -11.79 -46.15 -22.03
C LYS A 735 -13.03 -47.02 -22.23
N THR A 736 -12.95 -48.31 -21.92
CA THR A 736 -14.09 -49.23 -22.01
C THR A 736 -15.18 -48.86 -21.00
N LEU A 737 -14.81 -48.47 -19.78
CA LEU A 737 -15.79 -47.90 -18.82
C LEU A 737 -16.46 -46.64 -19.39
N LEU A 738 -15.68 -45.72 -19.95
CA LEU A 738 -16.20 -44.47 -20.52
C LEU A 738 -17.15 -44.72 -21.69
N GLU A 739 -16.88 -45.74 -22.51
CA GLU A 739 -17.80 -46.18 -23.57
C GLU A 739 -19.14 -46.65 -22.99
N LEU A 740 -19.11 -47.51 -21.96
CA LEU A 740 -20.32 -48.01 -21.32
C LEU A 740 -21.12 -46.87 -20.68
N ILE A 741 -20.45 -45.94 -19.98
CA ILE A 741 -21.09 -44.76 -19.36
C ILE A 741 -21.61 -43.78 -20.42
N GLY A 742 -20.92 -43.65 -21.56
CA GLY A 742 -21.35 -42.78 -22.67
C GLY A 742 -22.55 -43.31 -23.44
N THR A 743 -22.97 -44.55 -23.16
CA THR A 743 -24.11 -45.19 -23.80
C THR A 743 -25.41 -44.67 -23.21
N ARG A 744 -26.36 -44.26 -24.05
CA ARG A 744 -27.67 -43.76 -23.59
C ARG A 744 -28.49 -44.92 -23.02
N THR A 745 -28.53 -45.00 -21.70
CA THR A 745 -29.30 -45.96 -20.91
C THR A 745 -30.32 -45.23 -20.06
N GLU A 746 -31.53 -45.77 -19.94
CA GLU A 746 -32.62 -45.23 -19.12
C GLU A 746 -32.69 -45.94 -17.77
N ASN A 747 -32.39 -47.25 -17.74
CA ASN A 747 -32.55 -48.09 -16.56
C ASN A 747 -31.24 -48.35 -15.81
N VAL A 748 -30.10 -47.85 -16.25
CA VAL A 748 -28.81 -48.03 -15.55
C VAL A 748 -28.23 -46.71 -15.08
N PHE A 749 -27.99 -46.57 -13.77
CA PHE A 749 -27.28 -45.43 -13.19
C PHE A 749 -25.90 -45.84 -12.68
N TRP A 750 -24.86 -45.08 -13.06
CA TRP A 750 -23.46 -45.34 -12.70
C TRP A 750 -22.99 -44.38 -11.61
N ALA A 751 -22.55 -44.89 -10.46
CA ALA A 751 -21.86 -44.10 -9.45
C ALA A 751 -20.47 -44.68 -9.20
N ALA A 752 -19.42 -43.96 -9.60
CA ALA A 752 -18.05 -44.44 -9.54
C ALA A 752 -17.20 -43.63 -8.55
N SER A 753 -16.50 -44.33 -7.67
CA SER A 753 -15.56 -43.76 -6.70
C SER A 753 -14.13 -43.80 -7.22
N PHE A 754 -13.42 -42.69 -7.07
CA PHE A 754 -12.02 -42.49 -7.48
C PHE A 754 -11.17 -41.91 -6.36
N ASN A 755 -9.92 -42.32 -6.31
CA ASN A 755 -8.89 -41.57 -5.62
C ASN A 755 -8.70 -40.17 -6.24
N ARG A 756 -8.42 -39.16 -5.40
CA ARG A 756 -8.15 -37.78 -5.82
C ARG A 756 -7.04 -37.68 -6.87
N TYR A 757 -5.91 -38.35 -6.64
CA TYR A 757 -4.74 -38.24 -7.53
C TYR A 757 -4.95 -39.01 -8.82
N SER A 758 -5.67 -40.13 -8.79
CA SER A 758 -6.12 -40.81 -9.99
C SER A 758 -7.03 -39.91 -10.83
N TRP A 759 -8.03 -39.29 -10.20
CA TRP A 759 -8.96 -38.40 -10.89
C TRP A 759 -8.26 -37.18 -11.49
N ALA A 760 -7.34 -36.55 -10.74
CA ALA A 760 -6.55 -35.44 -11.24
C ALA A 760 -5.69 -35.84 -12.45
N PHE A 761 -5.05 -37.01 -12.40
CA PHE A 761 -4.26 -37.54 -13.50
C PHE A 761 -5.14 -37.86 -14.72
N LEU A 762 -6.25 -38.56 -14.53
CA LEU A 762 -7.19 -38.89 -15.59
C LEU A 762 -7.76 -37.63 -16.27
N ASN A 763 -8.08 -36.58 -15.50
CA ASN A 763 -8.52 -35.29 -16.08
C ASN A 763 -7.42 -34.61 -16.90
N ALA A 764 -6.15 -34.78 -16.53
CA ALA A 764 -5.03 -34.26 -17.31
C ALA A 764 -4.85 -35.01 -18.64
N VAL A 765 -5.17 -36.31 -18.66
CA VAL A 765 -5.06 -37.16 -19.86
C VAL A 765 -6.27 -37.02 -20.79
N PHE A 766 -7.49 -37.01 -20.25
CA PHE A 766 -8.75 -37.08 -21.01
C PHE A 766 -9.53 -35.76 -21.07
N GLY A 767 -9.10 -34.72 -20.34
CA GLY A 767 -9.83 -33.46 -20.21
C GLY A 767 -10.85 -33.46 -19.06
N LYS A 768 -11.57 -32.32 -18.88
CA LYS A 768 -12.57 -32.17 -17.81
C LYS A 768 -13.86 -32.92 -18.14
N ASN A 769 -14.54 -33.43 -17.10
CA ASN A 769 -15.86 -34.09 -17.17
C ASN A 769 -15.88 -35.28 -18.14
N GLN A 770 -15.00 -36.26 -17.85
CA GLN A 770 -14.73 -37.50 -18.60
C GLN A 770 -15.98 -38.41 -18.74
N HIS A 771 -17.01 -37.96 -19.45
CA HIS A 771 -18.36 -38.57 -19.60
C HIS A 771 -19.22 -38.69 -18.33
N PHE A 772 -18.66 -38.45 -17.15
CA PHE A 772 -19.43 -38.25 -15.93
C PHE A 772 -20.12 -36.89 -15.95
N ARG A 773 -21.44 -36.89 -15.84
CA ARG A 773 -22.24 -35.66 -15.92
C ARG A 773 -22.19 -34.89 -14.61
N THR A 774 -22.29 -35.60 -13.48
CA THR A 774 -22.10 -35.04 -12.15
C THR A 774 -20.78 -35.53 -11.54
N VAL A 775 -19.99 -34.61 -10.98
CA VAL A 775 -18.72 -34.93 -10.33
C VAL A 775 -18.67 -34.29 -8.94
N LEU A 776 -18.59 -35.13 -7.91
CA LEU A 776 -18.59 -34.74 -6.51
C LEU A 776 -17.22 -34.96 -5.88
N ARG A 777 -16.68 -33.92 -5.23
CA ARG A 777 -15.45 -34.01 -4.44
C ARG A 777 -15.78 -34.34 -2.99
N ALA A 778 -15.27 -35.45 -2.46
CA ALA A 778 -15.24 -35.71 -1.03
C ALA A 778 -14.21 -34.77 -0.37
N GLN A 779 -14.72 -33.84 0.44
CA GLN A 779 -13.91 -32.86 1.15
C GLN A 779 -13.33 -33.44 2.44
N SER A 780 -12.25 -32.82 2.94
CA SER A 780 -11.78 -33.06 4.31
C SER A 780 -12.87 -32.69 5.32
N TRP A 781 -13.04 -33.53 6.33
CA TRP A 781 -14.03 -33.34 7.39
C TRP A 781 -13.64 -32.19 8.31
N LYS A 782 -14.65 -31.58 8.95
CA LYS A 782 -14.43 -30.52 9.93
C LYS A 782 -14.03 -31.10 11.30
N ASP A 783 -13.52 -30.23 12.17
CA ASP A 783 -13.13 -30.59 13.54
C ASP A 783 -14.31 -31.15 14.34
N ALA A 784 -15.51 -30.57 14.16
CA ALA A 784 -16.74 -31.07 14.77
C ALA A 784 -17.09 -32.50 14.31
N ASP A 785 -17.07 -32.74 12.99
CA ASP A 785 -17.45 -34.02 12.38
C ASP A 785 -16.46 -35.14 12.78
N ILE A 786 -15.15 -34.84 12.84
CA ILE A 786 -14.15 -35.79 13.33
C ILE A 786 -14.38 -36.10 14.82
N ARG A 787 -14.70 -35.10 15.64
CA ARG A 787 -15.04 -35.35 17.06
C ARG A 787 -16.28 -36.23 17.18
N GLU A 788 -17.33 -35.93 16.41
CA GLU A 788 -18.56 -36.71 16.40
C GLU A 788 -18.30 -38.17 15.95
N LEU A 789 -17.46 -38.37 14.93
CA LEU A 789 -17.03 -39.69 14.46
C LEU A 789 -16.38 -40.53 15.54
N ILE A 790 -15.45 -39.94 16.29
CA ILE A 790 -14.73 -40.65 17.34
C ILE A 790 -15.64 -40.87 18.56
N MET A 791 -16.39 -39.85 18.96
CA MET A 791 -17.19 -39.92 20.18
C MET A 791 -18.43 -40.81 20.06
N SER A 792 -19.09 -40.84 18.89
CA SER A 792 -20.20 -41.77 18.63
C SER A 792 -19.78 -43.23 18.80
N ARG A 793 -18.61 -43.60 18.26
CA ARG A 793 -18.01 -44.93 18.42
C ARG A 793 -17.59 -45.21 19.85
N HIS A 794 -16.92 -44.25 20.47
CA HIS A 794 -16.48 -44.38 21.86
C HIS A 794 -17.67 -44.63 22.81
N GLN A 795 -18.80 -43.94 22.60
CA GLN A 795 -20.02 -44.07 23.41
C GLN A 795 -20.68 -45.44 23.35
N GLN A 796 -20.37 -46.27 22.35
CA GLN A 796 -20.84 -47.66 22.29
C GLN A 796 -20.04 -48.58 23.21
N GLY A 797 -18.83 -48.19 23.58
CA GLY A 797 -18.00 -48.93 24.53
C GLY A 797 -18.30 -48.55 25.98
N GLU A 798 -17.89 -49.41 26.90
CA GLU A 798 -18.05 -49.19 28.35
C GLU A 798 -16.84 -48.49 29.00
N TYR A 799 -15.95 -47.91 28.18
CA TYR A 799 -14.71 -47.31 28.64
C TYR A 799 -14.87 -45.83 28.96
N LYS A 800 -14.22 -45.36 30.02
CA LYS A 800 -14.15 -43.92 30.37
C LYS A 800 -12.82 -43.31 29.90
N LEU A 801 -12.87 -42.10 29.36
CA LEU A 801 -11.67 -41.33 28.99
C LEU A 801 -11.13 -40.54 30.18
N SER A 802 -9.81 -40.58 30.35
CA SER A 802 -9.08 -39.78 31.33
C SER A 802 -8.09 -38.87 30.60
N PHE A 803 -8.28 -37.56 30.74
CA PHE A 803 -7.41 -36.50 30.20
C PHE A 803 -6.41 -35.99 31.25
N ASP A 804 -6.17 -36.76 32.33
CA ASP A 804 -5.39 -36.31 33.50
C ASP A 804 -3.95 -35.90 33.12
N ALA A 805 -3.33 -36.63 32.18
CA ALA A 805 -1.99 -36.32 31.70
C ALA A 805 -1.91 -34.94 31.02
N ILE A 806 -2.93 -34.64 30.21
CA ILE A 806 -3.04 -33.36 29.49
C ILE A 806 -3.40 -32.23 30.46
N LEU A 807 -4.24 -32.49 31.47
CA LEU A 807 -4.58 -31.55 32.53
C LEU A 807 -3.37 -31.16 33.38
N GLN A 808 -2.53 -32.14 33.75
CA GLN A 808 -1.29 -31.91 34.48
C GLN A 808 -0.31 -31.05 33.67
N ALA A 809 -0.22 -31.30 32.35
CA ALA A 809 0.64 -30.53 31.46
C ALA A 809 0.22 -29.05 31.31
N VAL A 810 -1.08 -28.75 31.33
CA VAL A 810 -1.61 -27.40 31.08
C VAL A 810 -1.72 -26.57 32.38
N GLY A 811 -1.50 -27.15 33.56
CA GLY A 811 -1.40 -26.42 34.84
C GLY A 811 -2.68 -25.68 35.27
N SER A 812 -3.85 -26.20 34.94
CA SER A 812 -5.15 -25.53 35.15
C SER A 812 -5.80 -25.93 36.49
N ALA A 813 -5.93 -25.00 37.43
CA ALA A 813 -6.41 -25.24 38.80
C ALA A 813 -7.95 -25.32 38.99
N LYS A 814 -8.74 -25.45 37.91
CA LYS A 814 -10.21 -25.66 38.00
C LYS A 814 -10.59 -26.88 37.16
N VAL A 815 -10.94 -27.98 37.84
CA VAL A 815 -10.92 -29.34 37.28
C VAL A 815 -12.04 -29.62 36.24
N GLU A 816 -13.21 -28.98 36.34
CA GLU A 816 -14.36 -29.32 35.50
C GLU A 816 -14.44 -28.49 34.20
N ASP A 817 -14.37 -27.15 34.27
CA ASP A 817 -14.34 -26.30 33.05
C ASP A 817 -13.06 -26.51 32.21
N ALA A 818 -11.97 -26.94 32.84
CA ALA A 818 -10.71 -27.23 32.14
C ALA A 818 -10.79 -28.52 31.31
N ALA A 819 -11.52 -29.55 31.78
CA ALA A 819 -11.59 -30.83 31.10
C ALA A 819 -12.27 -30.72 29.73
N ALA A 820 -13.43 -30.06 29.65
CA ALA A 820 -14.13 -29.84 28.37
C ALA A 820 -13.33 -28.94 27.41
N ALA A 821 -12.62 -27.94 27.93
CA ALA A 821 -11.74 -27.08 27.14
C ALA A 821 -10.53 -27.84 26.58
N ILE A 822 -9.98 -28.78 27.36
CA ILE A 822 -8.86 -29.63 26.96
C ILE A 822 -9.30 -30.68 25.93
N GLU A 823 -10.43 -31.32 26.15
CA GLU A 823 -11.03 -32.25 25.18
C GLU A 823 -11.20 -31.56 23.81
N SER A 824 -11.74 -30.33 23.79
CA SER A 824 -11.85 -29.56 22.55
C SER A 824 -10.50 -29.25 21.91
N LYS A 825 -9.45 -28.97 22.69
CA LYS A 825 -8.09 -28.76 22.15
C LYS A 825 -7.47 -30.05 21.61
N PHE A 826 -7.70 -31.17 22.29
CA PHE A 826 -7.25 -32.48 21.84
C PHE A 826 -7.88 -32.85 20.48
N PHE A 827 -9.20 -32.73 20.33
CA PHE A 827 -9.85 -33.03 19.04
C PHE A 827 -9.42 -32.07 17.93
N LYS A 828 -9.07 -30.83 18.24
CA LYS A 828 -8.46 -29.91 17.27
C LYS A 828 -7.07 -30.36 16.84
N LEU A 829 -6.26 -30.88 17.77
CA LEU A 829 -4.96 -31.47 17.46
C LEU A 829 -5.13 -32.72 16.59
N LEU A 830 -6.03 -33.62 16.96
CA LEU A 830 -6.34 -34.83 16.20
C LEU A 830 -6.83 -34.51 14.78
N TRP A 831 -7.73 -33.53 14.64
CA TRP A 831 -8.18 -33.02 13.34
C TRP A 831 -7.02 -32.44 12.52
N GLU A 832 -6.16 -31.64 13.16
CA GLU A 832 -5.03 -31.02 12.48
C GLU A 832 -3.89 -32.00 12.14
N GLN A 833 -3.75 -33.13 12.82
CA GLN A 833 -2.82 -34.18 12.40
C GLN A 833 -3.44 -35.05 11.28
N SER A 834 -4.70 -35.49 11.45
CA SER A 834 -5.40 -36.31 10.44
C SER A 834 -5.72 -35.57 9.13
N GLY A 835 -5.86 -34.25 9.17
CA GLY A 835 -6.20 -33.43 7.99
C GLY A 835 -7.66 -33.50 7.60
N GLY A 836 -8.50 -33.79 8.60
CA GLY A 836 -9.91 -34.09 8.37
C GLY A 836 -10.12 -35.39 7.59
N ASN A 837 -9.15 -36.33 7.61
CA ASN A 837 -9.32 -37.66 7.05
C ASN A 837 -9.89 -38.61 8.13
N PRO A 838 -11.13 -39.11 7.97
CA PRO A 838 -11.78 -40.01 8.95
C PRO A 838 -10.98 -41.25 9.30
N ARG A 839 -10.30 -41.87 8.33
CA ARG A 839 -9.51 -43.08 8.58
C ARG A 839 -8.27 -42.77 9.40
N ALA A 840 -7.50 -41.75 8.99
CA ALA A 840 -6.31 -41.34 9.73
C ALA A 840 -6.66 -40.82 11.13
N ALA A 841 -7.79 -40.12 11.29
CA ALA A 841 -8.25 -39.66 12.60
C ALA A 841 -8.56 -40.82 13.57
N GLN A 842 -9.07 -41.94 13.06
CA GLN A 842 -9.32 -43.13 13.89
C GLN A 842 -8.02 -43.86 14.25
N GLU A 843 -7.10 -44.01 13.30
CA GLU A 843 -5.80 -44.63 13.55
C GLU A 843 -5.00 -43.81 14.59
N LEU A 844 -4.92 -42.48 14.42
CA LEU A 844 -4.32 -41.55 15.39
C LEU A 844 -5.05 -41.52 16.75
N TRP A 845 -6.38 -41.70 16.75
CA TRP A 845 -7.13 -41.80 18.00
C TRP A 845 -6.74 -43.05 18.77
N LEU A 846 -6.69 -44.21 18.10
CA LEU A 846 -6.29 -45.46 18.72
C LEU A 846 -4.84 -45.41 19.22
N SER A 847 -3.92 -44.75 18.49
CA SER A 847 -2.53 -44.59 18.96
C SER A 847 -2.42 -43.69 20.19
N SER A 848 -3.28 -42.68 20.31
CA SER A 848 -3.31 -41.77 21.47
C SER A 848 -3.82 -42.41 22.78
N LEU A 849 -4.26 -43.66 22.76
CA LEU A 849 -4.91 -44.30 23.91
C LEU A 849 -4.04 -45.37 24.54
N SER A 850 -3.90 -45.29 25.87
CA SER A 850 -3.27 -46.32 26.69
C SER A 850 -4.23 -46.83 27.76
N ARG A 851 -4.14 -48.12 28.10
CA ARG A 851 -5.00 -48.72 29.12
C ARG A 851 -4.51 -48.32 30.52
N LYS A 852 -5.38 -47.68 31.30
CA LYS A 852 -5.23 -47.53 32.75
C LYS A 852 -5.90 -48.72 33.44
N ARG A 853 -5.84 -48.81 34.77
CA ARG A 853 -6.53 -49.85 35.55
C ARG A 853 -8.05 -49.88 35.23
N GLY A 854 -8.61 -51.08 35.05
CA GLY A 854 -10.04 -51.30 34.83
C GLY A 854 -10.54 -50.98 33.41
N LYS A 855 -11.65 -50.25 33.32
CA LYS A 855 -12.31 -49.75 32.09
C LYS A 855 -12.05 -48.24 31.87
N THR A 856 -10.84 -47.79 32.19
CA THR A 856 -10.44 -46.40 31.98
C THR A 856 -9.31 -46.35 30.97
N LEU A 857 -9.46 -45.53 29.93
CA LEU A 857 -8.44 -45.26 28.91
C LEU A 857 -7.83 -43.89 29.18
N ARG A 858 -6.50 -43.84 29.24
CA ARG A 858 -5.73 -42.61 29.34
C ARG A 858 -5.53 -42.07 27.93
N VAL A 859 -5.87 -40.80 27.72
CA VAL A 859 -5.63 -40.08 26.47
C VAL A 859 -4.27 -39.38 26.57
N GLY A 860 -3.33 -39.77 25.72
CA GLY A 860 -2.02 -39.13 25.52
C GLY A 860 -2.00 -38.27 24.25
N LEU A 861 -0.80 -37.87 23.82
CA LEU A 861 -0.62 -37.24 22.51
C LEU A 861 -0.84 -38.28 21.40
N PRO A 862 -1.50 -37.95 20.28
CA PRO A 862 -1.55 -38.85 19.14
C PRO A 862 -0.16 -38.99 18.52
N ASP A 863 0.21 -40.23 18.18
CA ASP A 863 1.49 -40.55 17.55
C ASP A 863 1.65 -39.77 16.25
N ASP A 864 2.75 -39.04 16.14
CA ASP A 864 3.06 -38.21 14.97
C ASP A 864 4.42 -38.63 14.40
N PRO A 865 4.56 -39.83 13.81
CA PRO A 865 5.85 -40.43 13.48
C PRO A 865 6.68 -39.50 12.59
N GLU A 866 7.80 -38.98 13.10
CA GLU A 866 8.66 -38.08 12.33
C GLU A 866 9.30 -38.87 11.18
N LEU A 867 8.75 -38.69 9.97
CA LEU A 867 9.31 -39.30 8.77
C LEU A 867 10.49 -38.44 8.28
N GLU A 868 11.53 -38.30 9.10
CA GLU A 868 12.76 -37.56 8.76
C GLU A 868 13.35 -38.08 7.45
N ILE A 869 13.31 -39.40 7.24
CA ILE A 869 13.81 -40.03 6.02
C ILE A 869 13.22 -39.43 4.74
N LEU A 870 12.02 -38.83 4.77
CA LEU A 870 11.43 -38.21 3.59
C LEU A 870 12.30 -37.07 3.04
N SER A 871 13.08 -36.37 3.87
CA SER A 871 14.00 -35.32 3.36
C SER A 871 15.13 -35.87 2.52
N ASP A 872 15.53 -37.11 2.79
CA ASP A 872 16.75 -37.75 2.28
C ASP A 872 16.45 -38.77 1.17
N LEU A 873 15.17 -38.96 0.83
CA LEU A 873 14.75 -39.82 -0.28
C LEU A 873 15.28 -39.29 -1.62
N SER A 874 15.76 -40.21 -2.45
CA SER A 874 16.08 -39.91 -3.85
C SER A 874 14.82 -39.58 -4.66
N ASP A 875 15.00 -38.82 -5.73
CA ASP A 875 13.92 -38.47 -6.67
C ASP A 875 13.26 -39.74 -7.25
N ASP A 876 14.03 -40.79 -7.52
CA ASP A 876 13.51 -42.08 -7.98
C ASP A 876 12.54 -42.72 -6.96
N ALA A 877 12.88 -42.70 -5.67
CA ALA A 877 11.99 -43.20 -4.62
C ALA A 877 10.72 -42.35 -4.54
N LEU A 878 10.84 -41.02 -4.67
CA LEU A 878 9.70 -40.11 -4.71
C LEU A 878 8.81 -40.36 -5.93
N PHE A 879 9.38 -40.71 -7.09
CA PHE A 879 8.62 -41.14 -8.28
C PHE A 879 7.82 -42.42 -8.01
N VAL A 880 8.43 -43.44 -7.40
CA VAL A 880 7.74 -44.69 -7.01
C VAL A 880 6.60 -44.41 -6.03
N TYR A 881 6.82 -43.57 -5.02
CA TYR A 881 5.77 -43.21 -4.06
C TYR A 881 4.67 -42.35 -4.68
N SER A 882 5.00 -41.48 -5.64
CA SER A 882 4.00 -40.73 -6.40
C SER A 882 3.10 -41.65 -7.23
N ALA A 883 3.67 -42.71 -7.81
CA ALA A 883 2.93 -43.75 -8.54
C ALA A 883 1.99 -44.52 -7.60
N LEU A 884 2.47 -44.89 -6.40
CA LEU A 884 1.64 -45.54 -5.38
C LEU A 884 0.49 -44.65 -4.91
N ILE A 885 0.73 -43.36 -4.67
CA ILE A 885 -0.34 -42.40 -4.31
C ILE A 885 -1.34 -42.25 -5.46
N ARG A 886 -0.87 -42.23 -6.72
CA ARG A 886 -1.73 -42.13 -7.91
C ARG A 886 -2.61 -43.36 -8.11
N HIS A 887 -2.09 -44.56 -7.86
CA HIS A 887 -2.79 -45.82 -8.15
C HIS A 887 -3.43 -46.48 -6.93
N GLU A 888 -3.15 -45.95 -5.74
CA GLU A 888 -3.43 -46.47 -4.38
C GLU A 888 -2.85 -47.85 -4.05
N ASN A 889 -2.72 -48.72 -5.05
CA ASN A 889 -2.22 -50.07 -4.92
C ASN A 889 -1.47 -50.47 -6.20
N LEU A 890 -0.23 -50.95 -6.05
CA LEU A 890 0.60 -51.43 -7.16
C LEU A 890 1.35 -52.70 -6.77
N SER A 891 1.53 -53.62 -7.72
CA SER A 891 2.55 -54.67 -7.61
C SER A 891 3.94 -54.11 -7.91
N THR A 892 4.99 -54.91 -7.67
CA THR A 892 6.36 -54.51 -8.06
C THR A 892 6.46 -54.29 -9.56
N ASN A 893 5.91 -55.20 -10.38
CA ASN A 893 5.97 -55.09 -11.84
C ASN A 893 5.17 -53.89 -12.35
N GLU A 894 3.99 -53.63 -11.78
CA GLU A 894 3.20 -52.46 -12.17
C GLU A 894 3.88 -51.15 -11.76
N SER A 895 4.60 -51.14 -10.62
CA SER A 895 5.42 -49.99 -10.23
C SER A 895 6.53 -49.73 -11.24
N ILE A 896 7.25 -50.77 -11.68
CA ILE A 896 8.27 -50.69 -12.73
C ILE A 896 7.67 -50.10 -14.02
N ASP A 897 6.55 -50.66 -14.47
CA ASP A 897 5.89 -50.24 -15.70
C ASP A 897 5.39 -48.78 -15.66
N VAL A 898 4.96 -48.30 -14.49
CA VAL A 898 4.41 -46.94 -14.34
C VAL A 898 5.51 -45.89 -14.22
N THR A 899 6.62 -46.23 -13.57
CA THR A 899 7.72 -45.28 -13.36
C THR A 899 8.78 -45.34 -14.46
N ASP A 900 8.81 -46.43 -15.24
CA ASP A 900 9.87 -46.71 -16.21
C ASP A 900 11.29 -46.71 -15.58
N LEU A 901 11.38 -47.20 -14.34
CA LEU A 901 12.62 -47.23 -13.56
C LEU A 901 13.16 -48.67 -13.50
N PRO A 902 14.50 -48.85 -13.37
CA PRO A 902 15.08 -50.18 -13.20
C PRO A 902 14.49 -50.93 -12.01
N GLU A 903 14.29 -52.24 -12.16
CA GLU A 903 13.71 -53.09 -11.11
C GLU A 903 14.44 -52.97 -9.77
N GLY A 904 15.78 -52.89 -9.78
CA GLY A 904 16.58 -52.71 -8.58
C GLY A 904 16.22 -51.43 -7.80
N THR A 905 16.03 -50.33 -8.52
CA THR A 905 15.64 -49.03 -7.95
C THR A 905 14.24 -49.09 -7.34
N VAL A 906 13.27 -49.67 -8.06
CA VAL A 906 11.89 -49.81 -7.58
C VAL A 906 11.84 -50.71 -6.34
N ARG A 907 12.51 -51.86 -6.37
CA ARG A 907 12.56 -52.77 -5.21
C ARG A 907 13.24 -52.12 -4.00
N TYR A 908 14.30 -51.34 -4.21
CA TYR A 908 14.95 -50.60 -3.15
C TYR A 908 14.00 -49.57 -2.53
N ALA A 909 13.31 -48.75 -3.33
CA ALA A 909 12.32 -47.79 -2.84
C ALA A 909 11.18 -48.48 -2.08
N LEU A 910 10.61 -49.56 -2.62
CA LEU A 910 9.55 -50.30 -1.94
C LEU A 910 10.03 -50.93 -0.62
N ARG A 911 11.26 -51.43 -0.55
CA ARG A 911 11.87 -51.94 0.69
C ARG A 911 12.05 -50.81 1.70
N LEU A 912 12.60 -49.68 1.27
CA LEU A 912 12.83 -48.52 2.12
C LEU A 912 11.52 -48.03 2.78
N GLY A 913 10.43 -47.97 2.02
CA GLY A 913 9.13 -47.60 2.56
C GLY A 913 8.51 -48.61 3.52
N LEU A 914 8.84 -49.90 3.39
CA LEU A 914 8.46 -50.93 4.36
C LEU A 914 9.29 -50.84 5.65
N GLU A 915 10.60 -50.65 5.53
CA GLU A 915 11.52 -50.53 6.67
C GLU A 915 11.23 -49.30 7.55
N ASN A 916 10.69 -48.24 6.94
CA ASN A 916 10.33 -46.99 7.61
C ASN A 916 8.81 -46.88 7.89
N GLU A 917 8.08 -48.00 7.80
CA GLU A 917 6.68 -48.12 8.26
C GLU A 917 5.68 -47.10 7.66
N PHE A 918 5.93 -46.57 6.46
CA PHE A 918 4.94 -45.76 5.73
C PHE A 918 4.29 -46.49 4.55
N LEU A 919 4.81 -47.66 4.18
CA LEU A 919 4.18 -48.60 3.26
C LEU A 919 3.80 -49.89 3.96
N SER A 920 2.77 -50.55 3.43
CA SER A 920 2.35 -51.90 3.80
C SER A 920 2.24 -52.77 2.56
N ARG A 921 2.48 -54.08 2.70
CA ARG A 921 2.32 -55.07 1.64
C ARG A 921 1.13 -55.97 1.95
N SER A 922 0.15 -56.02 1.05
CA SER A 922 -0.99 -56.95 1.14
C SER A 922 -0.53 -58.40 0.96
N LYS A 923 -1.37 -59.35 1.38
CA LYS A 923 -1.20 -60.78 1.10
C LYS A 923 -1.08 -61.06 -0.40
N ASP A 924 -1.76 -60.26 -1.22
CA ASP A 924 -1.74 -60.35 -2.70
C ASP A 924 -0.46 -59.74 -3.32
N GLY A 925 0.52 -59.39 -2.50
CA GLY A 925 1.81 -58.86 -2.94
C GLY A 925 1.79 -57.38 -3.38
N ARG A 926 0.65 -56.69 -3.26
CA ARG A 926 0.48 -55.27 -3.64
C ARG A 926 0.87 -54.33 -2.50
N TYR A 927 1.50 -53.22 -2.84
CA TYR A 927 1.97 -52.20 -1.91
C TYR A 927 0.95 -51.07 -1.77
N ARG A 928 0.77 -50.55 -0.55
CA ARG A 928 -0.15 -49.47 -0.21
C ARG A 928 0.46 -48.56 0.85
N VAL A 929 0.09 -47.28 0.83
CA VAL A 929 0.49 -46.31 1.86
C VAL A 929 -0.35 -46.51 3.13
N ILE A 930 0.30 -46.46 4.29
CA ILE A 930 -0.37 -46.56 5.61
C ILE A 930 -1.08 -45.24 5.92
N ALA A 931 -2.25 -45.27 6.60
CA ALA A 931 -3.10 -44.08 6.68
C ALA A 931 -2.47 -42.95 7.52
N ASP A 932 -1.79 -43.29 8.61
CA ASP A 932 -1.07 -42.31 9.46
C ASP A 932 0.02 -41.55 8.69
N SER A 933 0.79 -42.25 7.87
CA SER A 933 1.89 -41.67 7.08
C SER A 933 1.43 -40.98 5.79
N GLN A 934 0.20 -41.27 5.33
CA GLN A 934 -0.33 -40.79 4.06
C GLN A 934 -0.27 -39.27 3.92
N ARG A 935 -0.69 -38.52 4.96
CA ARG A 935 -0.70 -37.05 4.90
C ARG A 935 0.71 -36.48 4.77
N LYS A 936 1.66 -37.01 5.54
CA LYS A 936 3.05 -36.53 5.54
C LYS A 936 3.69 -36.79 4.18
N LEU A 937 3.53 -37.99 3.65
CA LEU A 937 4.03 -38.37 2.33
C LEU A 937 3.43 -37.47 1.23
N ILE A 938 2.11 -37.30 1.21
CA ILE A 938 1.42 -36.40 0.26
C ILE A 938 1.95 -34.96 0.39
N THR A 939 2.09 -34.46 1.63
CA THR A 939 2.55 -33.09 1.86
C THR A 939 3.98 -32.92 1.37
N HIS A 940 4.85 -33.91 1.59
CA HIS A 940 6.22 -33.92 1.12
C HIS A 940 6.29 -33.96 -0.42
N LEU A 941 5.61 -34.92 -1.05
CA LEU A 941 5.55 -35.05 -2.50
C LEU A 941 5.01 -33.78 -3.18
N ARG A 942 4.01 -33.13 -2.58
CA ARG A 942 3.46 -31.86 -3.08
C ARG A 942 4.46 -30.71 -2.92
N LYS A 943 5.18 -30.61 -1.79
CA LYS A 943 6.22 -29.59 -1.58
C LYS A 943 7.35 -29.71 -2.62
N ARG A 944 7.66 -30.95 -3.03
CA ARG A 944 8.66 -31.28 -4.05
C ARG A 944 8.10 -31.33 -5.48
N ASN A 945 6.81 -31.01 -5.70
CA ASN A 945 6.12 -31.02 -7.00
C ASN A 945 6.03 -32.39 -7.73
N PHE A 946 6.07 -33.51 -7.00
CA PHE A 946 5.88 -34.85 -7.58
C PHE A 946 4.41 -35.23 -7.82
N ILE A 947 3.49 -34.56 -7.13
CA ILE A 947 2.04 -34.76 -7.30
C ILE A 947 1.33 -33.43 -7.54
N TYR A 948 0.36 -33.45 -8.45
CA TYR A 948 -0.46 -32.30 -8.82
C TYR A 948 -1.93 -32.54 -8.46
N GLY A 949 -2.64 -31.47 -8.08
CA GLY A 949 -4.08 -31.51 -7.74
C GLY A 949 -4.37 -30.99 -6.33
N GLY A 950 -4.54 -29.66 -6.21
CA GLY A 950 -4.93 -28.91 -5.00
C GLY A 950 -6.40 -28.54 -5.03
#